data_AF-A0A5J4VZ16-F1
#
_entry.id   AF-A0A5J4VZ16-F1
#
_cell.length_a   1.000
_cell.length_b   1.000
_cell.length_c   1.000
_cell.angle_alpha   90.00
_cell.angle_beta   90.00
_cell.angle_gamma   90.00
#
_symmetry.space_group_name_H-M   'P 1'
#
loop_
_entity.id
_entity.type
_entity.pdbx_description
1 polymer ?
#
loop_
_entity_poly.entity_id
_entity_poly.type
_entity_poly.pdbx_seq_one_letter_code
_entity_poly.pdbx_strand_id
1 'polypeptide(L)'
;MASTPQIAEFGIALQPRFNRLWSVQQSLGHMSCVQNSETDIPALVITHEPEFPQTIGSMHPDLFLFARAIDMHSAVDQHRKFRELIRRKTNSLVLTVREVLLMGTNDYRQRYELEQLAQKSIQYKLDNEIKTNELREEDNLLLQSNYKEEALNKLTEEQLVDVILSQPSVIVQKRKGDEEGIESSIVEMKPLTNLTFCRDQQITTRKGVVIGSMRRIQREIESQVMEFVFKKLNIPIIHRLPKVDGEDRLCLEGGDFLPAGDHCFIGCGLRTNKKAIEYMLKHDLFGTETVVVVEDRTDCHMDRMHLDTVFSIADEKICILSDDISGPKAIPKRKRVVTEYKRIREKEKDQKKLILKDKEKDNQKEQQKDGEQSRENEDDKNDDKKEDEKEKHKYQGKEKEKEKKEIIGNYYVGAKEIEFGQYLTNNLQYTIIPIPAHVQLKLGCNILSLGKGRVICTHEDTARLLVKEEKFKGQIYLIPFDEIIAMNGGVHCATFLIRHPPSFVYTSPYNNALISQSSQMQQQLYPFQTTSPSISQNIQSFFSQGQSPSPDHSPDAQYGSVHVPVGASPSLIYYSQQQQQSQQLQQFQYPYPFIARPQFLPFPINYPGQITSISTVHRKAANQTSSTSNQTEPLLPFQKVSSHQKLQSTELDVSNEQILESGVEADGNLNAAADGGVNDQDDKY
;
A
#
# COMPACT_ATOMS: atom_id res chain seq x y z
N MET A 1 -14.00 50.25 12.55
CA MET A 1 -14.50 49.12 13.35
C MET A 1 -15.77 48.62 12.70
N ALA A 2 -15.84 47.34 12.33
CA ALA A 2 -17.05 46.63 11.94
C ALA A 2 -16.80 45.16 12.29
N SER A 3 -17.74 44.50 12.98
CA SER A 3 -17.51 43.20 13.61
C SER A 3 -17.72 42.05 12.63
N THR A 4 -16.66 41.31 12.32
CA THR A 4 -16.77 40.00 11.67
C THR A 4 -17.59 39.05 12.58
N PRO A 5 -18.66 38.41 12.11
CA PRO A 5 -19.33 37.39 12.89
C PRO A 5 -18.41 36.18 13.05
N GLN A 6 -18.08 35.82 14.29
CA GLN A 6 -17.39 34.56 14.58
C GLN A 6 -18.33 33.41 14.20
N ILE A 7 -17.93 32.61 13.21
CA ILE A 7 -18.56 31.31 12.97
C ILE A 7 -18.15 30.42 14.13
N ALA A 8 -19.07 30.19 15.07
CA ALA A 8 -18.84 29.26 16.17
C ALA A 8 -18.67 27.84 15.60
N GLU A 9 -17.58 27.17 16.00
CA GLU A 9 -17.33 25.77 15.69
C GLU A 9 -18.30 24.87 16.47
N PHE A 10 -19.54 24.77 15.99
CA PHE A 10 -20.47 23.76 16.46
C PHE A 10 -19.94 22.38 16.07
N GLY A 11 -19.51 21.60 17.07
CA GLY A 11 -19.00 20.26 16.89
C GLY A 11 -20.04 19.32 16.28
N ILE A 12 -19.97 19.14 14.96
CA ILE A 12 -20.74 18.12 14.25
C ILE A 12 -20.21 16.76 14.71
N ALA A 13 -21.02 16.01 15.46
CA ALA A 13 -20.65 14.71 15.99
C ALA A 13 -20.13 13.77 14.88
N LEU A 14 -19.02 13.06 15.16
CA LEU A 14 -18.34 12.17 14.20
C LEU A 14 -19.17 10.93 13.78
N GLN A 15 -20.25 10.67 14.51
CA GLN A 15 -21.08 9.46 14.47
C GLN A 15 -21.74 9.07 13.12
N PRO A 16 -22.19 9.97 12.21
CA PRO A 16 -22.98 9.54 11.04
C PRO A 16 -22.16 8.98 9.87
N ARG A 17 -20.81 8.95 9.96
CA ARG A 17 -19.94 8.53 8.84
C ARG A 17 -19.77 7.01 8.73
N PHE A 18 -19.71 6.31 9.86
CA PHE A 18 -19.32 4.89 9.90
C PHE A 18 -20.47 3.90 9.68
N ASN A 19 -21.72 4.32 9.91
CA ASN A 19 -22.92 3.49 9.84
C ASN A 19 -23.31 3.05 8.41
N ARG A 20 -22.47 3.30 7.39
CA ARG A 20 -22.79 3.14 5.96
C ARG A 20 -22.06 1.97 5.27
N LEU A 21 -21.56 0.99 6.04
CA LEU A 21 -20.85 -0.18 5.48
C LEU A 21 -21.64 -0.85 4.35
N TRP A 22 -22.92 -1.15 4.56
CA TRP A 22 -23.79 -1.73 3.53
C TRP A 22 -23.92 -0.84 2.29
N SER A 23 -24.13 0.48 2.46
CA SER A 23 -24.22 1.41 1.33
C SER A 23 -22.92 1.49 0.52
N VAL A 24 -21.76 1.40 1.19
CA VAL A 24 -20.45 1.31 0.55
C VAL A 24 -20.31 -0.02 -0.19
N GLN A 25 -20.60 -1.15 0.46
CA GLN A 25 -20.56 -2.48 -0.15
C GLN A 25 -21.50 -2.61 -1.36
N GLN A 26 -22.71 -2.04 -1.34
CA GLN A 26 -23.59 -1.99 -2.51
C GLN A 26 -23.00 -1.13 -3.64
N SER A 27 -22.43 0.03 -3.30
CA SER A 27 -21.77 0.90 -4.27
C SER A 27 -20.57 0.21 -4.95
N LEU A 28 -19.85 -0.64 -4.21
CA LEU A 28 -18.71 -1.44 -4.71
C LEU A 28 -19.16 -2.76 -5.38
N GLY A 29 -20.31 -3.33 -5.00
CA GLY A 29 -20.82 -4.58 -5.56
C GLY A 29 -21.21 -4.50 -7.04
N HIS A 30 -21.51 -3.29 -7.52
CA HIS A 30 -21.69 -3.00 -8.95
C HIS A 30 -20.37 -2.73 -9.71
N MET A 31 -19.21 -2.77 -9.03
CA MET A 31 -17.91 -2.39 -9.57
C MET A 31 -16.99 -3.60 -9.78
N SER A 32 -16.42 -3.74 -10.98
CA SER A 32 -15.38 -4.73 -11.24
C SER A 32 -14.08 -4.30 -10.55
N CYS A 33 -13.69 -4.99 -9.48
CA CYS A 33 -12.55 -4.64 -8.63
C CYS A 33 -11.18 -5.00 -9.25
N VAL A 34 -10.95 -4.49 -10.46
CA VAL A 34 -9.76 -4.68 -11.29
C VAL A 34 -9.20 -3.31 -11.71
N GLN A 35 -7.97 -3.28 -12.22
CA GLN A 35 -7.38 -2.05 -12.75
C GLN A 35 -6.79 -2.31 -14.15
N ASN A 36 -7.24 -1.57 -15.17
CA ASN A 36 -6.73 -1.73 -16.54
C ASN A 36 -5.58 -0.76 -16.82
N SER A 37 -5.69 0.51 -16.43
CA SER A 37 -4.66 1.53 -16.61
C SER A 37 -4.47 2.40 -15.37
N GLU A 38 -3.28 2.94 -15.12
CA GLU A 38 -3.10 4.07 -14.19
C GLU A 38 -3.78 5.37 -14.67
N THR A 39 -4.13 5.47 -15.96
CA THR A 39 -4.91 6.60 -16.52
C THR A 39 -6.44 6.41 -16.43
N ASP A 40 -6.93 5.27 -15.93
CA ASP A 40 -8.35 5.08 -15.62
C ASP A 40 -8.77 6.01 -14.46
N ILE A 41 -10.06 6.37 -14.38
CA ILE A 41 -10.55 7.25 -13.32
C ILE A 41 -10.65 6.44 -12.01
N PRO A 42 -10.08 6.91 -10.88
CA PRO A 42 -10.31 6.29 -9.58
C PRO A 42 -11.81 6.24 -9.24
N ALA A 43 -12.31 5.09 -8.81
CA ALA A 43 -13.67 4.91 -8.32
C ALA A 43 -13.69 4.71 -6.80
N LEU A 44 -12.76 3.91 -6.28
CA LEU A 44 -12.39 3.82 -4.87
C LEU A 44 -10.90 4.18 -4.71
N VAL A 45 -10.60 4.97 -3.67
CA VAL A 45 -9.25 5.20 -3.16
C VAL A 45 -9.23 4.88 -1.67
N ILE A 46 -8.27 4.05 -1.24
CA ILE A 46 -7.98 3.82 0.18
C ILE A 46 -6.59 4.41 0.48
N THR A 47 -6.51 5.06 1.63
CA THR A 47 -5.35 5.81 2.13
C THR A 47 -5.16 5.49 3.61
N HIS A 48 -4.10 5.98 4.25
CA HIS A 48 -4.01 6.01 5.71
C HIS A 48 -3.50 7.38 6.14
N GLU A 49 -4.25 8.04 7.02
CA GLU A 49 -3.88 9.34 7.54
C GLU A 49 -2.79 9.15 8.62
N PRO A 50 -1.76 10.01 8.70
CA PRO A 50 -0.74 9.89 9.73
C PRO A 50 -1.35 9.94 11.13
N GLU A 51 -1.07 8.93 11.94
CA GLU A 51 -1.61 8.72 13.28
C GLU A 51 -0.45 8.44 14.27
N PHE A 52 -0.76 8.05 15.50
CA PHE A 52 0.28 7.78 16.53
C PHE A 52 1.41 6.81 16.11
N PRO A 53 1.19 5.77 15.27
CA PRO A 53 2.28 4.95 14.72
C PRO A 53 3.39 5.76 14.02
N GLN A 54 3.04 6.79 13.26
CA GLN A 54 4.01 7.64 12.55
C GLN A 54 4.77 8.58 13.51
N THR A 55 4.19 8.92 14.66
CA THR A 55 4.91 9.58 15.76
C THR A 55 6.02 8.69 16.30
N ILE A 56 5.77 7.39 16.51
CA ILE A 56 6.81 6.44 16.93
C ILE A 56 7.89 6.27 15.84
N GLY A 57 7.47 6.18 14.57
CA GLY A 57 8.41 6.13 13.44
C GLY A 57 9.37 7.32 13.39
N SER A 58 8.90 8.51 13.79
CA SER A 58 9.69 9.72 13.88
C SER A 58 10.74 9.74 15.01
N MET A 59 10.67 8.82 15.98
CA MET A 59 11.64 8.74 17.08
C MET A 59 13.00 8.18 16.65
N HIS A 60 13.03 7.31 15.63
CA HIS A 60 14.27 6.89 14.97
C HIS A 60 14.06 6.67 13.47
N PRO A 61 14.02 7.75 12.66
CA PRO A 61 13.56 7.73 11.27
C PRO A 61 14.13 6.59 10.41
N ASP A 62 15.45 6.42 10.38
CA ASP A 62 16.13 5.47 9.49
C ASP A 62 15.69 4.00 9.71
N LEU A 63 15.43 3.60 10.96
CA LEU A 63 15.01 2.23 11.30
C LEU A 63 13.54 1.96 10.94
N PHE A 64 12.71 3.01 10.98
CA PHE A 64 11.32 2.99 10.51
C PHE A 64 11.17 3.37 9.03
N LEU A 65 12.28 3.39 8.28
CA LEU A 65 12.36 3.67 6.84
C LEU A 65 11.95 5.10 6.44
N PHE A 66 11.96 6.06 7.38
CA PHE A 66 11.73 7.48 7.11
C PHE A 66 13.06 8.21 6.84
N ALA A 67 13.04 9.29 6.06
CA ALA A 67 14.22 10.14 5.80
C ALA A 67 14.47 11.17 6.91
N ARG A 68 13.45 11.52 7.70
CA ARG A 68 13.54 12.39 8.89
C ARG A 68 12.31 12.22 9.77
N ALA A 69 12.34 12.80 10.97
CA ALA A 69 11.17 13.00 11.80
C ALA A 69 10.18 13.97 11.14
N ILE A 70 8.89 13.82 11.43
CA ILE A 70 7.80 14.59 10.79
C ILE A 70 6.98 15.42 11.78
N ASP A 71 6.46 16.55 11.30
CA ASP A 71 5.39 17.28 11.99
C ASP A 71 4.05 16.59 11.72
N MET A 72 3.52 15.90 12.73
CA MET A 72 2.24 15.19 12.66
C MET A 72 1.05 16.09 12.33
N HIS A 73 1.03 17.36 12.77
CA HIS A 73 -0.08 18.27 12.45
C HIS A 73 -0.05 18.68 10.97
N SER A 74 1.13 19.03 10.47
CA SER A 74 1.35 19.36 9.05
C SER A 74 1.12 18.14 8.14
N ALA A 75 1.58 16.95 8.53
CA ALA A 75 1.36 15.70 7.80
C ALA A 75 -0.13 15.36 7.67
N VAL A 76 -0.90 15.48 8.76
CA VAL A 76 -2.35 15.25 8.77
C VAL A 76 -3.09 16.27 7.88
N ASP A 77 -2.73 17.55 7.94
CA ASP A 77 -3.33 18.60 7.09
C ASP A 77 -3.01 18.40 5.59
N GLN A 78 -1.75 18.11 5.25
CA GLN A 78 -1.34 17.75 3.88
C GLN A 78 -2.13 16.54 3.36
N HIS A 79 -2.23 15.48 4.16
CA HIS A 79 -2.99 14.29 3.80
C HIS A 79 -4.50 14.56 3.64
N ARG A 80 -5.11 15.38 4.51
CA ARG A 80 -6.52 15.79 4.37
C ARG A 80 -6.77 16.59 3.10
N LYS A 81 -5.88 17.53 2.77
CA LYS A 81 -5.93 18.32 1.52
C LYS A 81 -5.79 17.42 0.29
N PHE A 82 -4.91 16.42 0.34
CA PHE A 82 -4.77 15.39 -0.69
C PHE A 82 -6.05 14.55 -0.88
N ARG A 83 -6.61 13.97 0.19
CA ARG A 83 -7.88 13.21 0.14
C ARG A 83 -9.02 14.03 -0.47
N GLU A 84 -9.13 15.30 -0.06
CA GLU A 84 -10.21 16.19 -0.51
C GLU A 84 -10.03 16.66 -1.96
N LEU A 85 -8.79 16.90 -2.40
CA LEU A 85 -8.49 17.16 -3.81
C LEU A 85 -8.95 16.00 -4.71
N ILE A 86 -8.70 14.75 -4.31
CA ILE A 86 -9.19 13.58 -5.06
C ILE A 86 -10.71 13.62 -5.14
N ARG A 87 -11.43 13.63 -4.00
CA ARG A 87 -12.91 13.64 -3.96
C ARG A 87 -13.52 14.69 -4.90
N ARG A 88 -13.04 15.94 -4.80
CA ARG A 88 -13.52 17.09 -5.58
C ARG A 88 -13.21 17.03 -7.08
N LYS A 89 -12.31 16.15 -7.52
CA LYS A 89 -11.92 16.03 -8.94
C LYS A 89 -12.44 14.76 -9.59
N THR A 90 -12.51 13.64 -8.87
CA THR A 90 -12.89 12.34 -9.44
C THR A 90 -14.30 11.88 -9.11
N ASN A 91 -14.96 12.48 -8.10
CA ASN A 91 -16.20 11.97 -7.49
C ASN A 91 -16.04 10.58 -6.80
N SER A 92 -14.80 10.10 -6.62
CA SER A 92 -14.51 8.79 -6.02
C SER A 92 -14.99 8.69 -4.58
N LEU A 93 -15.23 7.46 -4.15
CA LEU A 93 -15.16 7.11 -2.74
C LEU A 93 -13.69 7.18 -2.29
N VAL A 94 -13.38 8.03 -1.29
CA VAL A 94 -12.02 8.20 -0.74
C VAL A 94 -12.06 8.01 0.76
N LEU A 95 -11.47 6.92 1.24
CA LEU A 95 -11.51 6.44 2.62
C LEU A 95 -10.10 6.29 3.20
N THR A 96 -9.99 6.32 4.54
CA THR A 96 -8.80 5.83 5.25
C THR A 96 -8.99 4.40 5.77
N VAL A 97 -7.87 3.71 6.04
CA VAL A 97 -7.88 2.41 6.75
C VAL A 97 -8.68 2.49 8.06
N ARG A 98 -8.46 3.50 8.90
CA ARG A 98 -9.25 3.71 10.14
C ARG A 98 -10.73 3.93 9.83
N GLU A 99 -11.08 4.73 8.83
CA GLU A 99 -12.48 4.91 8.42
C GLU A 99 -13.14 3.59 7.99
N VAL A 100 -12.41 2.66 7.37
CA VAL A 100 -12.93 1.33 7.00
C VAL A 100 -13.00 0.38 8.20
N LEU A 101 -11.99 0.35 9.08
CA LEU A 101 -11.99 -0.53 10.26
C LEU A 101 -13.19 -0.23 11.18
N LEU A 102 -13.52 1.05 11.37
CA LEU A 102 -14.67 1.51 12.15
C LEU A 102 -16.03 1.37 11.42
N MET A 103 -16.07 1.04 10.13
CA MET A 103 -17.35 0.98 9.41
C MET A 103 -18.24 -0.16 9.90
N GLY A 104 -19.50 0.18 10.19
CA GLY A 104 -20.55 -0.76 10.53
C GLY A 104 -20.40 -1.47 11.89
N THR A 105 -19.44 -1.11 12.74
CA THR A 105 -19.18 -1.75 14.04
C THR A 105 -20.32 -1.65 15.05
N ASN A 106 -21.35 -0.85 14.80
CA ASN A 106 -22.60 -0.89 15.56
C ASN A 106 -23.36 -2.24 15.39
N ASP A 107 -23.04 -3.00 14.35
CA ASP A 107 -23.45 -4.40 14.19
C ASP A 107 -22.51 -5.34 14.96
N TYR A 108 -23.09 -6.23 15.76
CA TYR A 108 -22.36 -7.14 16.64
C TYR A 108 -21.33 -8.00 15.90
N ARG A 109 -21.64 -8.47 14.69
CA ARG A 109 -20.69 -9.28 13.91
C ARG A 109 -19.54 -8.41 13.40
N GLN A 110 -19.80 -7.19 12.96
CA GLN A 110 -18.75 -6.25 12.52
C GLN A 110 -17.87 -5.73 13.66
N ARG A 111 -18.41 -5.63 14.88
CA ARG A 111 -17.66 -5.42 16.12
C ARG A 111 -16.77 -6.61 16.43
N TYR A 112 -17.33 -7.83 16.47
CA TYR A 112 -16.59 -9.06 16.75
C TYR A 112 -15.46 -9.33 15.73
N GLU A 113 -15.71 -9.08 14.43
CA GLU A 113 -14.66 -9.19 13.40
C GLU A 113 -13.49 -8.21 13.65
N LEU A 114 -13.73 -7.04 14.26
CA LEU A 114 -12.68 -6.09 14.68
C LEU A 114 -11.97 -6.55 15.97
N GLU A 115 -12.70 -7.06 16.95
CA GLU A 115 -12.15 -7.63 18.20
C GLU A 115 -11.20 -8.79 17.90
N GLN A 116 -11.57 -9.70 16.99
CA GLN A 116 -10.71 -10.81 16.55
C GLN A 116 -9.47 -10.36 15.75
N LEU A 117 -9.42 -9.11 15.27
CA LEU A 117 -8.21 -8.51 14.68
C LEU A 117 -7.34 -7.84 15.76
N ALA A 118 -7.94 -7.15 16.72
CA ALA A 118 -7.25 -6.60 17.89
C ALA A 118 -6.61 -7.72 18.75
N GLN A 119 -7.33 -8.82 18.96
CA GLN A 119 -6.85 -10.02 19.69
C GLN A 119 -5.59 -10.63 19.05
N LYS A 120 -5.46 -10.56 17.72
CA LYS A 120 -4.25 -11.01 17.00
C LYS A 120 -3.11 -9.99 17.01
N SER A 121 -3.41 -8.75 17.38
CA SER A 121 -2.49 -7.60 17.35
C SER A 121 -1.81 -7.33 18.70
N ILE A 122 -2.51 -7.59 19.82
CA ILE A 122 -1.92 -7.51 21.17
C ILE A 122 -1.26 -8.83 21.58
N GLN A 123 -0.07 -8.75 22.18
CA GLN A 123 0.65 -9.86 22.78
C GLN A 123 0.85 -9.65 24.28
N TYR A 124 0.85 -10.73 25.04
CA TYR A 124 1.36 -10.77 26.41
C TYR A 124 2.61 -11.65 26.38
N LYS A 125 3.71 -11.17 26.96
CA LYS A 125 4.98 -11.90 27.04
C LYS A 125 5.46 -11.88 28.48
N LEU A 126 6.12 -12.95 28.90
CA LEU A 126 6.90 -12.92 30.12
C LEU A 126 8.21 -12.17 29.88
N ASP A 127 8.71 -11.49 30.90
CA ASP A 127 10.12 -11.10 30.96
C ASP A 127 11.01 -12.36 31.00
N ASN A 128 12.24 -12.27 30.51
CA ASN A 128 13.12 -13.44 30.36
C ASN A 128 13.52 -14.07 31.70
N GLU A 129 13.32 -13.34 32.81
CA GLU A 129 13.56 -13.78 34.19
C GLU A 129 12.41 -14.65 34.76
N ILE A 130 11.33 -14.89 34.00
CA ILE A 130 10.17 -15.68 34.44
C ILE A 130 9.95 -16.88 33.52
N LYS A 131 9.96 -18.09 34.10
CA LYS A 131 9.51 -19.30 33.41
C LYS A 131 7.99 -19.49 33.58
N THR A 132 7.31 -20.00 32.56
CA THR A 132 5.85 -20.24 32.58
C THR A 132 5.39 -21.16 33.70
N ASN A 133 6.25 -22.07 34.17
CA ASN A 133 5.98 -22.99 35.28
C ASN A 133 6.29 -22.42 36.67
N GLU A 134 6.77 -21.17 36.77
CA GLU A 134 6.96 -20.44 38.04
C GLU A 134 5.77 -19.55 38.40
N LEU A 135 4.78 -19.43 37.50
CA LEU A 135 3.59 -18.62 37.68
C LEU A 135 2.50 -19.38 38.43
N ARG A 136 1.80 -18.67 39.34
CA ARG A 136 0.61 -19.18 40.01
C ARG A 136 -0.51 -19.44 38.98
N GLU A 137 -1.43 -20.35 39.28
CA GLU A 137 -2.54 -20.67 38.37
C GLU A 137 -3.38 -19.43 38.03
N GLU A 138 -3.62 -18.56 39.03
CA GLU A 138 -4.37 -17.31 38.85
C GLU A 138 -3.65 -16.29 37.93
N ASP A 139 -2.32 -16.16 38.03
CA ASP A 139 -1.55 -15.29 37.14
C ASP A 139 -1.49 -15.83 35.71
N ASN A 140 -1.42 -17.17 35.56
CA ASN A 140 -1.51 -17.83 34.27
C ASN A 140 -2.85 -17.57 33.55
N LEU A 141 -3.96 -17.38 34.26
CA LEU A 141 -5.25 -17.00 33.65
C LEU A 141 -5.20 -15.61 33.01
N LEU A 142 -4.43 -14.67 33.57
CA LEU A 142 -4.27 -13.31 33.04
C LEU A 142 -3.49 -13.27 31.70
N LEU A 143 -2.84 -14.37 31.33
CA LEU A 143 -2.10 -14.53 30.08
C LEU A 143 -2.91 -15.22 28.97
N GLN A 144 -4.06 -15.82 29.31
CA GLN A 144 -4.86 -16.64 28.41
C GLN A 144 -5.81 -15.83 27.52
N SER A 145 -6.26 -16.44 26.42
CA SER A 145 -7.10 -15.81 25.41
C SER A 145 -8.43 -15.27 25.95
N ASN A 146 -9.02 -15.95 26.95
CA ASN A 146 -10.29 -15.55 27.58
C ASN A 146 -10.19 -14.23 28.35
N TYR A 147 -9.15 -14.03 29.18
CA TYR A 147 -8.92 -12.75 29.86
C TYR A 147 -8.64 -11.64 28.83
N LYS A 148 -7.86 -11.96 27.79
CA LYS A 148 -7.56 -11.04 26.69
C LYS A 148 -8.81 -10.63 25.90
N GLU A 149 -9.73 -11.57 25.66
CA GLU A 149 -11.04 -11.30 25.05
C GLU A 149 -11.90 -10.42 25.97
N GLU A 150 -12.04 -10.75 27.26
CA GLU A 150 -12.81 -9.92 28.20
C GLU A 150 -12.29 -8.48 28.27
N ALA A 151 -10.97 -8.30 28.33
CA ALA A 151 -10.33 -6.98 28.35
C ALA A 151 -10.59 -6.17 27.07
N LEU A 152 -10.43 -6.79 25.89
CA LEU A 152 -10.68 -6.14 24.60
C LEU A 152 -12.16 -5.79 24.41
N ASN A 153 -13.08 -6.64 24.88
CA ASN A 153 -14.52 -6.43 24.80
C ASN A 153 -15.02 -5.24 25.64
N LYS A 154 -14.18 -4.63 26.50
CA LYS A 154 -14.47 -3.37 27.21
C LYS A 154 -13.99 -2.10 26.48
N LEU A 155 -13.14 -2.23 25.46
CA LEU A 155 -12.56 -1.09 24.73
C LEU A 155 -13.54 -0.50 23.71
N THR A 156 -13.43 0.80 23.40
CA THR A 156 -14.17 1.41 22.27
C THR A 156 -13.62 0.93 20.92
N GLU A 157 -14.39 1.13 19.87
CA GLU A 157 -14.02 0.80 18.49
C GLU A 157 -12.71 1.50 18.08
N GLU A 158 -12.52 2.77 18.47
CA GLU A 158 -11.29 3.52 18.22
C GLU A 158 -10.09 2.92 18.97
N GLN A 159 -10.28 2.52 20.23
CA GLN A 159 -9.22 1.87 21.04
C GLN A 159 -8.83 0.49 20.48
N LEU A 160 -9.79 -0.28 19.94
CA LEU A 160 -9.46 -1.51 19.21
C LEU A 160 -8.62 -1.23 17.96
N VAL A 161 -8.94 -0.16 17.21
CA VAL A 161 -8.11 0.26 16.06
C VAL A 161 -6.72 0.72 16.53
N ASP A 162 -6.62 1.43 17.65
CA ASP A 162 -5.31 1.84 18.22
C ASP A 162 -4.45 0.62 18.60
N VAL A 163 -5.03 -0.44 19.17
CA VAL A 163 -4.36 -1.73 19.41
C VAL A 163 -3.91 -2.39 18.10
N ILE A 164 -4.75 -2.38 17.06
CA ILE A 164 -4.43 -2.95 15.74
C ILE A 164 -3.29 -2.20 15.06
N LEU A 165 -3.20 -0.87 15.20
CA LEU A 165 -2.20 -0.05 14.52
C LEU A 165 -0.88 0.09 15.31
N SER A 166 -0.90 -0.12 16.62
CA SER A 166 0.31 -0.10 17.48
C SER A 166 0.97 -1.47 17.67
N GLN A 167 0.22 -2.58 17.53
CA GLN A 167 0.69 -3.95 17.76
C GLN A 167 1.45 -4.11 19.10
N PRO A 168 0.78 -3.85 20.24
CA PRO A 168 1.45 -3.78 21.55
C PRO A 168 1.79 -5.16 22.10
N SER A 169 2.96 -5.28 22.74
CA SER A 169 3.35 -6.43 23.56
C SER A 169 3.52 -5.97 25.00
N VAL A 170 2.62 -6.36 25.90
CA VAL A 170 2.76 -6.11 27.34
C VAL A 170 3.78 -7.10 27.89
N ILE A 171 4.83 -6.61 28.56
CA ILE A 171 5.87 -7.42 29.18
C ILE A 171 5.54 -7.59 30.66
N VAL A 172 5.33 -8.83 31.07
CA VAL A 172 4.86 -9.21 32.39
C VAL A 172 6.05 -9.57 33.28
N GLN A 173 6.11 -8.95 34.45
CA GLN A 173 7.26 -8.91 35.35
C GLN A 173 6.83 -9.37 36.76
N LYS A 174 7.74 -9.95 37.57
CA LYS A 174 7.46 -10.23 38.99
C LYS A 174 7.46 -8.93 39.80
N ARG A 175 6.54 -8.80 40.76
CA ARG A 175 6.34 -7.57 41.53
C ARG A 175 7.47 -7.36 42.53
N LYS A 176 8.02 -6.13 42.57
CA LYS A 176 9.15 -5.84 43.46
C LYS A 176 8.73 -5.85 44.94
N GLY A 177 9.26 -6.81 45.69
CA GLY A 177 8.91 -7.06 47.10
C GLY A 177 7.76 -8.05 47.31
N ASP A 178 7.26 -8.66 46.24
CA ASP A 178 6.17 -9.64 46.22
C ASP A 178 6.46 -10.62 45.06
N GLU A 179 7.42 -11.52 45.28
CA GLU A 179 8.03 -12.34 44.22
C GLU A 179 7.06 -13.38 43.61
N GLU A 180 5.90 -13.58 44.24
CA GLU A 180 4.82 -14.44 43.75
C GLU A 180 3.84 -13.70 42.81
N GLY A 181 3.65 -12.39 43.00
CA GLY A 181 2.70 -11.60 42.21
C GLY A 181 3.29 -11.06 40.89
N ILE A 182 2.46 -10.94 39.85
CA ILE A 182 2.86 -10.27 38.59
C ILE A 182 2.42 -8.79 38.51
N GLU A 183 3.16 -8.02 37.71
CA GLU A 183 2.82 -6.67 37.29
C GLU A 183 3.36 -6.39 35.86
N SER A 184 3.17 -5.18 35.35
CA SER A 184 3.84 -4.72 34.12
C SER A 184 4.09 -3.22 34.17
N SER A 185 5.31 -2.83 33.81
CA SER A 185 5.70 -1.43 33.60
C SER A 185 6.17 -1.13 32.18
N ILE A 186 6.22 -2.15 31.31
CA ILE A 186 6.85 -2.11 30.00
C ILE A 186 5.88 -2.62 28.92
N VAL A 187 5.69 -1.81 27.88
CA VAL A 187 4.97 -2.20 26.66
C VAL A 187 5.87 -1.95 25.46
N GLU A 188 6.27 -3.01 24.77
CA GLU A 188 6.86 -2.88 23.43
C GLU A 188 5.75 -2.62 22.41
N MET A 189 6.07 -1.96 21.30
CA MET A 189 5.13 -1.79 20.19
C MET A 189 5.79 -2.16 18.87
N LYS A 190 5.01 -2.71 17.93
CA LYS A 190 5.42 -2.96 16.54
C LYS A 190 4.56 -2.13 15.58
N PRO A 191 4.57 -0.79 15.72
CA PRO A 191 3.59 0.09 15.09
C PRO A 191 3.68 0.04 13.57
N LEU A 192 2.53 0.14 12.90
CA LEU A 192 2.41 0.06 11.45
C LEU A 192 2.82 1.38 10.76
N THR A 193 4.05 1.80 11.02
CA THR A 193 4.60 3.13 10.66
C THR A 193 4.51 3.45 9.17
N ASN A 194 4.71 2.48 8.29
CA ASN A 194 4.67 2.67 6.83
C ASN A 194 3.28 2.43 6.20
N LEU A 195 2.22 2.18 7.01
CA LEU A 195 0.86 1.96 6.52
C LEU A 195 0.27 3.17 5.76
N THR A 196 0.80 4.38 6.00
CA THR A 196 0.54 5.58 5.18
C THR A 196 0.65 5.28 3.69
N PHE A 197 1.56 4.39 3.31
CA PHE A 197 1.78 3.93 1.95
C PHE A 197 0.94 2.69 1.63
N CYS A 198 -0.37 2.91 1.49
CA CYS A 198 -1.36 1.89 1.13
C CYS A 198 -1.15 1.27 -0.27
N ARG A 199 -0.18 1.75 -1.08
CA ARG A 199 0.15 1.16 -2.38
C ARG A 199 0.81 -0.22 -2.25
N ASP A 200 1.65 -0.44 -1.24
CA ASP A 200 2.70 -1.47 -1.32
C ASP A 200 2.26 -2.90 -0.98
N GLN A 201 1.20 -3.07 -0.19
CA GLN A 201 0.85 -4.35 0.44
C GLN A 201 0.19 -5.35 -0.54
N GLN A 202 -0.21 -4.87 -1.72
CA GLN A 202 -0.96 -5.60 -2.73
C GLN A 202 -0.85 -4.94 -4.11
N ILE A 203 -1.26 -5.66 -5.16
CA ILE A 203 -1.48 -5.10 -6.50
C ILE A 203 -2.91 -5.35 -6.98
N THR A 204 -3.48 -4.37 -7.69
CA THR A 204 -4.78 -4.51 -8.36
C THR A 204 -4.53 -4.86 -9.83
N THR A 205 -4.72 -6.12 -10.22
CA THR A 205 -4.47 -6.59 -11.59
C THR A 205 -5.72 -6.49 -12.47
N ARG A 206 -5.65 -6.94 -13.73
CA ARG A 206 -6.84 -7.09 -14.59
C ARG A 206 -7.73 -8.28 -14.23
N LYS A 207 -7.37 -9.07 -13.21
CA LYS A 207 -8.21 -10.16 -12.65
C LYS A 207 -8.74 -9.85 -11.24
N GLY A 208 -8.06 -9.03 -10.44
CA GLY A 208 -8.49 -8.67 -9.08
C GLY A 208 -7.32 -8.26 -8.19
N VAL A 209 -7.54 -8.19 -6.88
CA VAL A 209 -6.47 -7.86 -5.92
C VAL A 209 -5.61 -9.09 -5.61
N VAL A 210 -4.29 -8.96 -5.72
CA VAL A 210 -3.31 -9.94 -5.25
C VAL A 210 -2.55 -9.37 -4.06
N ILE A 211 -2.65 -10.02 -2.90
CA ILE A 211 -1.88 -9.61 -1.71
C ILE A 211 -0.41 -10.01 -1.88
N GLY A 212 0.49 -9.05 -1.65
CA GLY A 212 1.92 -9.20 -1.77
C GLY A 212 2.56 -10.00 -0.65
N SER A 213 3.90 -10.05 -0.70
CA SER A 213 4.77 -10.62 0.33
C SER A 213 5.90 -9.63 0.51
N MET A 214 5.94 -8.96 1.68
CA MET A 214 6.76 -7.77 1.87
C MET A 214 8.24 -8.13 1.95
N ARG A 215 9.13 -7.31 1.38
CA ARG A 215 10.58 -7.52 1.46
C ARG A 215 11.09 -7.26 2.88
N ARG A 216 10.52 -6.28 3.58
CA ARG A 216 10.83 -5.97 4.99
C ARG A 216 9.77 -6.59 5.91
N ILE A 217 10.19 -7.52 6.78
CA ILE A 217 9.29 -8.26 7.69
C ILE A 217 8.49 -7.33 8.62
N GLN A 218 9.05 -6.16 8.98
CA GLN A 218 8.38 -5.13 9.78
C GLN A 218 7.07 -4.61 9.15
N ARG A 219 6.91 -4.72 7.83
CA ARG A 219 5.70 -4.28 7.09
C ARG A 219 4.70 -5.42 6.82
N GLU A 220 5.04 -6.67 7.12
CA GLU A 220 4.22 -7.84 6.73
C GLU A 220 2.90 -7.95 7.54
N ILE A 221 2.73 -7.14 8.58
CA ILE A 221 1.46 -6.97 9.30
C ILE A 221 0.52 -5.99 8.57
N GLU A 222 1.05 -4.99 7.84
CA GLU A 222 0.26 -4.06 7.02
C GLU A 222 -0.59 -4.85 6.00
N SER A 223 0.00 -5.86 5.36
CA SER A 223 -0.66 -6.76 4.41
C SER A 223 -1.71 -7.70 5.04
N GLN A 224 -1.87 -7.71 6.37
CA GLN A 224 -2.95 -8.43 7.06
C GLN A 224 -4.10 -7.47 7.39
N VAL A 225 -3.78 -6.24 7.81
CA VAL A 225 -4.78 -5.16 8.00
C VAL A 225 -5.43 -4.78 6.67
N MET A 226 -4.65 -4.66 5.58
CA MET A 226 -5.22 -4.40 4.24
C MET A 226 -6.08 -5.56 3.74
N GLU A 227 -5.71 -6.81 3.99
CA GLU A 227 -6.55 -7.98 3.66
C GLU A 227 -7.89 -7.95 4.42
N PHE A 228 -7.91 -7.52 5.68
CA PHE A 228 -9.15 -7.32 6.45
C PHE A 228 -9.99 -6.17 5.88
N VAL A 229 -9.36 -5.03 5.57
CA VAL A 229 -9.99 -3.86 4.92
C VAL A 229 -10.69 -4.25 3.61
N PHE A 230 -10.05 -5.05 2.76
CA PHE A 230 -10.64 -5.52 1.51
C PHE A 230 -11.82 -6.47 1.73
N LYS A 231 -11.68 -7.44 2.64
CA LYS A 231 -12.77 -8.37 2.98
C LYS A 231 -13.99 -7.62 3.54
N LYS A 232 -13.79 -6.66 4.44
CA LYS A 232 -14.84 -5.81 5.01
C LYS A 232 -15.56 -4.97 3.95
N LEU A 233 -14.85 -4.53 2.91
CA LEU A 233 -15.41 -3.81 1.76
C LEU A 233 -15.97 -4.72 0.63
N ASN A 234 -15.98 -6.04 0.80
CA ASN A 234 -16.31 -7.03 -0.25
C ASN A 234 -15.43 -6.93 -1.52
N ILE A 235 -14.19 -6.44 -1.40
CA ILE A 235 -13.23 -6.36 -2.50
C ILE A 235 -12.59 -7.76 -2.71
N PRO A 236 -12.73 -8.38 -3.89
CA PRO A 236 -12.23 -9.73 -4.16
C PRO A 236 -10.70 -9.78 -4.22
N ILE A 237 -10.13 -10.42 -3.22
CA ILE A 237 -8.75 -10.93 -3.25
C ILE A 237 -8.76 -12.22 -4.06
N ILE A 238 -8.09 -12.23 -5.21
CA ILE A 238 -7.99 -13.40 -6.09
C ILE A 238 -6.84 -14.33 -5.71
N HIS A 239 -5.82 -13.81 -5.01
CA HIS A 239 -4.66 -14.57 -4.57
C HIS A 239 -3.92 -13.86 -3.43
N ARG A 240 -3.20 -14.62 -2.60
CA ARG A 240 -2.14 -14.12 -1.71
C ARG A 240 -0.87 -14.90 -2.00
N LEU A 241 0.26 -14.20 -2.19
CA LEU A 241 1.53 -14.90 -2.41
C LEU A 241 1.87 -15.75 -1.17
N PRO A 242 2.34 -17.00 -1.35
CA PRO A 242 2.74 -17.83 -0.23
C PRO A 242 3.94 -17.23 0.49
N LYS A 243 3.91 -17.29 1.83
CA LYS A 243 5.07 -16.98 2.66
C LYS A 243 6.01 -18.17 2.60
N VAL A 244 7.22 -17.93 2.11
CA VAL A 244 8.32 -18.88 2.03
C VAL A 244 9.55 -18.13 2.50
N ASP A 245 10.35 -18.73 3.36
CA ASP A 245 11.60 -18.16 3.86
C ASP A 245 12.81 -18.78 3.14
N GLY A 246 14.02 -18.27 3.43
CA GLY A 246 15.22 -18.69 2.73
C GLY A 246 15.25 -18.29 1.25
N GLU A 247 15.85 -19.12 0.40
CA GLU A 247 16.14 -18.77 -1.00
C GLU A 247 14.89 -18.71 -1.90
N ASP A 248 13.84 -19.47 -1.59
CA ASP A 248 12.58 -19.51 -2.36
C ASP A 248 11.59 -18.41 -1.98
N ARG A 249 11.99 -17.49 -1.11
CA ARG A 249 11.18 -16.35 -0.69
C ARG A 249 10.71 -15.50 -1.86
N LEU A 250 9.39 -15.47 -2.06
CA LEU A 250 8.73 -14.56 -2.98
C LEU A 250 8.63 -13.18 -2.34
N CYS A 251 9.04 -12.13 -3.05
CA CYS A 251 8.83 -10.73 -2.63
C CYS A 251 8.08 -9.98 -3.73
N LEU A 252 7.01 -9.29 -3.37
CA LEU A 252 6.17 -8.48 -4.27
C LEU A 252 5.61 -7.31 -3.47
N GLU A 253 5.94 -6.08 -3.89
CA GLU A 253 5.44 -4.85 -3.30
C GLU A 253 4.82 -3.94 -4.38
N GLY A 254 3.68 -3.33 -4.09
CA GLY A 254 2.82 -2.69 -5.08
C GLY A 254 3.37 -1.47 -5.80
N GLY A 255 4.34 -0.75 -5.23
CA GLY A 255 5.06 0.34 -5.93
C GLY A 255 5.79 -0.13 -7.19
N ASP A 256 6.09 -1.43 -7.32
CA ASP A 256 6.71 -1.97 -8.54
C ASP A 256 5.72 -2.17 -9.70
N PHE A 257 4.40 -2.16 -9.48
CA PHE A 257 3.40 -2.56 -10.48
C PHE A 257 2.58 -1.39 -11.03
N LEU A 258 2.64 -1.17 -12.34
CA LEU A 258 1.86 -0.13 -13.04
C LEU A 258 1.06 -0.75 -14.21
N PRO A 259 -0.27 -0.88 -14.11
CA PRO A 259 -1.11 -1.33 -15.22
C PRO A 259 -1.25 -0.24 -16.31
N ALA A 260 -1.26 -0.66 -17.58
CA ALA A 260 -1.11 0.20 -18.75
C ALA A 260 -1.95 -0.31 -19.95
N GLY A 261 -3.24 -0.57 -19.72
CA GLY A 261 -4.18 -1.11 -20.69
C GLY A 261 -3.97 -2.61 -20.90
N ASP A 262 -3.65 -3.01 -22.13
CA ASP A 262 -3.33 -4.42 -22.45
C ASP A 262 -1.91 -4.84 -21.99
N HIS A 263 -1.13 -3.88 -21.50
CA HIS A 263 0.19 -4.07 -20.92
C HIS A 263 0.14 -3.82 -19.40
N CYS A 264 1.07 -4.39 -18.66
CA CYS A 264 1.44 -3.88 -17.34
C CYS A 264 2.97 -3.88 -17.21
N PHE A 265 3.51 -2.90 -16.49
CA PHE A 265 4.91 -2.87 -16.09
C PHE A 265 5.05 -3.46 -14.68
N ILE A 266 6.11 -4.21 -14.44
CA ILE A 266 6.48 -4.68 -13.09
C ILE A 266 7.99 -4.55 -12.87
N GLY A 267 8.37 -3.85 -11.81
CA GLY A 267 9.76 -3.76 -11.37
C GLY A 267 10.30 -5.10 -10.86
N CYS A 268 11.57 -5.38 -11.16
CA CYS A 268 12.32 -6.50 -10.60
C CYS A 268 13.65 -5.98 -10.05
N GLY A 269 13.84 -6.04 -8.73
CA GLY A 269 15.01 -5.43 -8.08
C GLY A 269 14.97 -5.55 -6.55
N LEU A 270 15.00 -4.39 -5.87
CA LEU A 270 15.18 -4.33 -4.41
C LEU A 270 13.96 -4.82 -3.62
N ARG A 271 12.74 -4.56 -4.09
CA ARG A 271 11.50 -4.91 -3.38
C ARG A 271 10.83 -6.14 -4.00
N THR A 272 10.34 -6.05 -5.24
CA THR A 272 9.83 -7.21 -5.98
C THR A 272 10.97 -8.04 -6.61
N ASN A 273 10.87 -9.38 -6.55
CA ASN A 273 11.91 -10.29 -7.07
C ASN A 273 11.44 -11.21 -8.22
N LYS A 274 12.39 -11.73 -9.01
CA LYS A 274 12.13 -12.56 -10.19
C LYS A 274 11.27 -13.79 -9.88
N LYS A 275 11.53 -14.49 -8.77
CA LYS A 275 10.73 -15.65 -8.33
C LYS A 275 9.24 -15.30 -8.14
N ALA A 276 8.92 -14.14 -7.56
CA ALA A 276 7.53 -13.70 -7.42
C ALA A 276 6.87 -13.36 -8.76
N ILE A 277 7.61 -12.76 -9.69
CA ILE A 277 7.10 -12.45 -11.05
C ILE A 277 6.86 -13.75 -11.83
N GLU A 278 7.77 -14.71 -11.76
CA GLU A 278 7.63 -16.04 -12.38
C GLU A 278 6.45 -16.81 -11.80
N TYR A 279 6.24 -16.73 -10.48
CA TYR A 279 5.04 -17.25 -9.82
C TYR A 279 3.76 -16.59 -10.37
N MET A 280 3.73 -15.27 -10.47
CA MET A 280 2.61 -14.51 -11.04
C MET A 280 2.31 -14.85 -12.51
N LEU A 281 3.34 -15.12 -13.32
CA LEU A 281 3.21 -15.61 -14.71
C LEU A 281 2.71 -17.07 -14.76
N LYS A 282 3.25 -17.94 -13.90
CA LYS A 282 2.89 -19.37 -13.79
C LYS A 282 1.42 -19.55 -13.40
N HIS A 283 0.94 -18.77 -12.44
CA HIS A 283 -0.45 -18.77 -11.96
C HIS A 283 -1.38 -17.84 -12.76
N ASP A 284 -0.86 -17.14 -13.79
CA ASP A 284 -1.59 -16.20 -14.64
C ASP A 284 -2.40 -15.14 -13.86
N LEU A 285 -1.76 -14.46 -12.91
CA LEU A 285 -2.43 -13.54 -11.99
C LEU A 285 -2.54 -12.09 -12.50
N PHE A 286 -1.77 -11.72 -13.55
CA PHE A 286 -1.76 -10.35 -14.11
C PHE A 286 -3.00 -9.99 -14.95
N GLY A 287 -3.51 -10.92 -15.76
CA GLY A 287 -4.69 -10.70 -16.61
C GLY A 287 -4.48 -9.84 -17.88
N THR A 288 -3.29 -9.27 -18.09
CA THR A 288 -2.93 -8.51 -19.30
C THR A 288 -2.57 -9.41 -20.49
N GLU A 289 -2.49 -8.84 -21.69
CA GLU A 289 -1.92 -9.52 -22.88
C GLU A 289 -0.39 -9.50 -22.83
N THR A 290 0.21 -8.42 -22.31
CA THR A 290 1.66 -8.25 -22.15
C THR A 290 2.04 -7.92 -20.71
N VAL A 291 3.08 -8.56 -20.19
CA VAL A 291 3.74 -8.22 -18.93
C VAL A 291 5.17 -7.76 -19.25
N VAL A 292 5.52 -6.54 -18.86
CA VAL A 292 6.83 -5.93 -19.13
C VAL A 292 7.60 -5.88 -17.81
N VAL A 293 8.56 -6.78 -17.65
CA VAL A 293 9.43 -6.78 -16.47
C VAL A 293 10.51 -5.74 -16.68
N VAL A 294 10.65 -4.79 -15.75
CA VAL A 294 11.64 -3.71 -15.77
C VAL A 294 12.70 -4.03 -14.72
N GLU A 295 13.90 -4.40 -15.19
CA GLU A 295 14.95 -4.98 -14.34
C GLU A 295 15.93 -3.93 -13.83
N ASP A 296 16.05 -3.81 -12.52
CA ASP A 296 17.21 -3.23 -11.85
C ASP A 296 18.19 -4.35 -11.48
N ARG A 297 19.30 -4.41 -12.20
CA ARG A 297 20.33 -5.44 -12.02
C ARG A 297 21.51 -4.97 -11.16
N THR A 298 21.68 -3.66 -10.93
CA THR A 298 22.97 -3.09 -10.48
C THR A 298 22.93 -1.81 -9.64
N ASP A 299 21.78 -1.15 -9.47
CA ASP A 299 21.65 0.06 -8.62
C ASP A 299 21.10 -0.32 -7.25
N CYS A 300 19.98 -1.05 -7.21
CA CYS A 300 19.36 -1.68 -6.04
C CYS A 300 19.25 -0.73 -4.83
N HIS A 301 19.00 0.55 -5.09
CA HIS A 301 19.17 1.65 -4.14
C HIS A 301 17.85 2.03 -3.45
N MET A 302 17.90 2.48 -2.19
CA MET A 302 16.70 2.77 -1.41
C MET A 302 15.85 3.91 -1.99
N ASP A 303 16.45 5.04 -2.39
CA ASP A 303 15.74 6.14 -3.07
C ASP A 303 15.21 5.79 -4.48
N ARG A 304 15.46 4.57 -4.98
CA ARG A 304 14.92 4.01 -6.23
C ARG A 304 14.35 2.59 -6.01
N MET A 305 13.80 2.34 -4.82
CA MET A 305 13.43 1.00 -4.34
C MET A 305 12.31 0.31 -5.11
N HIS A 306 11.42 1.08 -5.75
CA HIS A 306 10.27 0.60 -6.53
C HIS A 306 10.20 1.29 -7.90
N LEU A 307 9.58 0.65 -8.88
CA LEU A 307 9.38 1.24 -10.22
C LEU A 307 8.66 2.61 -10.19
N ASP A 308 7.65 2.81 -9.34
CA ASP A 308 6.90 4.07 -9.24
C ASP A 308 7.71 5.25 -8.66
N THR A 309 8.89 5.00 -8.09
CA THR A 309 9.83 6.04 -7.62
C THR A 309 10.71 6.61 -8.75
N VAL A 310 10.74 5.96 -9.92
CA VAL A 310 11.57 6.35 -11.08
C VAL A 310 10.80 6.52 -12.38
N PHE A 311 9.60 5.93 -12.49
CA PHE A 311 8.73 5.93 -13.66
C PHE A 311 7.28 6.13 -13.24
N SER A 312 6.49 6.89 -14.00
CA SER A 312 5.04 6.96 -13.82
C SER A 312 4.32 7.37 -15.09
N ILE A 313 3.09 6.87 -15.27
CA ILE A 313 2.22 7.22 -16.40
C ILE A 313 1.40 8.46 -16.01
N ALA A 314 1.59 9.56 -16.73
CA ALA A 314 0.90 10.82 -16.47
C ALA A 314 -0.48 10.85 -17.16
N ASP A 315 -0.50 10.52 -18.44
CA ASP A 315 -1.68 10.52 -19.30
C ASP A 315 -1.53 9.49 -20.43
N GLU A 316 -2.54 9.37 -21.31
CA GLU A 316 -2.46 8.46 -22.46
C GLU A 316 -1.21 8.72 -23.31
N LYS A 317 -0.33 7.70 -23.41
CA LYS A 317 0.97 7.74 -24.11
C LYS A 317 1.92 8.86 -23.62
N ILE A 318 1.76 9.37 -22.40
CA ILE A 318 2.69 10.32 -21.78
C ILE A 318 3.13 9.77 -20.41
N CYS A 319 4.44 9.63 -20.22
CA CYS A 319 5.04 9.16 -18.98
C CYS A 319 6.21 10.06 -18.54
N ILE A 320 6.49 10.05 -17.24
CA ILE A 320 7.70 10.63 -16.67
C ILE A 320 8.68 9.52 -16.31
N LEU A 321 9.97 9.77 -16.50
CA LEU A 321 11.05 8.79 -16.29
C LEU A 321 12.32 9.49 -15.81
N SER A 322 13.03 8.93 -14.82
CA SER A 322 14.27 9.52 -14.31
C SER A 322 15.39 9.48 -15.35
N ASP A 323 16.05 10.62 -15.57
CA ASP A 323 17.06 10.79 -16.63
C ASP A 323 18.41 10.12 -16.35
N ASP A 324 18.60 9.59 -15.14
CA ASP A 324 19.75 8.76 -14.78
C ASP A 324 19.51 7.25 -14.94
N ILE A 325 18.27 6.78 -15.11
CA ILE A 325 17.97 5.36 -15.37
C ILE A 325 17.78 5.03 -16.86
N SER A 326 17.63 6.05 -17.71
CA SER A 326 17.27 5.86 -19.13
C SER A 326 17.76 7.01 -20.04
N GLY A 327 17.94 6.71 -21.34
CA GLY A 327 18.36 7.69 -22.34
C GLY A 327 19.82 8.14 -22.25
N PRO A 328 20.18 9.29 -22.87
CA PRO A 328 21.59 9.71 -23.04
C PRO A 328 22.32 10.10 -21.76
N LYS A 329 21.60 10.47 -20.70
CA LYS A 329 22.16 10.84 -19.39
C LYS A 329 22.28 9.64 -18.43
N ALA A 330 21.77 8.47 -18.81
CA ALA A 330 21.67 7.33 -17.92
C ALA A 330 23.03 6.87 -17.39
N ILE A 331 23.14 6.81 -16.06
CA ILE A 331 24.33 6.28 -15.38
C ILE A 331 24.39 4.78 -15.69
N PRO A 332 25.52 4.22 -16.19
CA PRO A 332 25.56 2.83 -16.65
C PRO A 332 25.10 1.79 -15.63
N LYS A 333 25.37 2.00 -14.33
CA LYS A 333 24.90 1.12 -13.24
C LYS A 333 23.41 1.26 -12.89
N ARG A 334 22.74 2.30 -13.38
CA ARG A 334 21.31 2.61 -13.13
C ARG A 334 20.40 2.32 -14.32
N LYS A 335 20.96 1.97 -15.47
CA LYS A 335 20.16 1.59 -16.65
C LYS A 335 19.20 0.45 -16.32
N ARG A 336 17.94 0.61 -16.72
CA ARG A 336 16.94 -0.46 -16.66
C ARG A 336 16.80 -1.10 -18.04
N VAL A 337 16.70 -2.43 -18.06
CA VAL A 337 16.38 -3.22 -19.26
C VAL A 337 15.07 -3.94 -19.07
N VAL A 338 14.41 -4.32 -20.17
CA VAL A 338 13.13 -5.03 -20.12
C VAL A 338 13.17 -6.44 -20.68
N THR A 339 12.41 -7.31 -20.01
CA THR A 339 11.99 -8.61 -20.53
C THR A 339 10.46 -8.58 -20.72
N GLU A 340 10.01 -8.81 -21.94
CA GLU A 340 8.60 -8.74 -22.34
C GLU A 340 8.01 -10.16 -22.42
N TYR A 341 6.95 -10.43 -21.66
CA TYR A 341 6.21 -11.68 -21.68
C TYR A 341 4.83 -11.46 -22.33
N LYS A 342 4.55 -12.16 -23.43
CA LYS A 342 3.28 -12.09 -24.18
C LYS A 342 2.41 -13.32 -23.91
N ARG A 343 1.12 -13.11 -23.65
CA ARG A 343 0.13 -14.16 -23.44
C ARG A 343 -0.02 -15.02 -24.70
N ILE A 344 0.00 -16.34 -24.53
CA ILE A 344 -0.28 -17.32 -25.59
C ILE A 344 -1.77 -17.27 -25.90
N ARG A 345 -2.15 -16.96 -27.14
CA ARG A 345 -3.56 -16.84 -27.55
C ARG A 345 -4.19 -18.21 -27.79
N GLU A 346 -5.52 -18.29 -27.72
CA GLU A 346 -6.20 -19.59 -27.76
C GLU A 346 -5.95 -20.39 -29.05
N LYS A 347 -5.84 -19.68 -30.19
CA LYS A 347 -5.49 -20.26 -31.50
C LYS A 347 -4.03 -20.76 -31.59
N GLU A 348 -3.22 -20.53 -30.56
CA GLU A 348 -1.82 -20.96 -30.46
C GLU A 348 -1.64 -22.11 -29.44
N LYS A 349 -2.70 -22.51 -28.74
CA LYS A 349 -2.66 -23.60 -27.74
C LYS A 349 -2.21 -24.95 -28.33
N ASP A 350 -2.43 -25.20 -29.61
CA ASP A 350 -1.94 -26.40 -30.28
C ASP A 350 -0.42 -26.39 -30.48
N GLN A 351 0.20 -25.21 -30.65
CA GLN A 351 1.67 -25.10 -30.60
C GLN A 351 2.19 -25.32 -29.17
N LYS A 352 1.45 -24.87 -28.14
CA LYS A 352 1.79 -25.18 -26.73
C LYS A 352 1.78 -26.70 -26.47
N LYS A 353 0.81 -27.45 -27.01
CA LYS A 353 0.78 -28.92 -26.97
C LYS A 353 1.95 -29.58 -27.71
N LEU A 354 2.45 -28.97 -28.79
CA LEU A 354 3.60 -29.49 -29.54
C LEU A 354 4.90 -29.28 -28.74
N ILE A 355 5.16 -28.04 -28.32
CA ILE A 355 6.40 -27.64 -27.61
C ILE A 355 6.55 -28.36 -26.26
N LEU A 356 5.44 -28.64 -25.55
CA LEU A 356 5.49 -29.42 -24.31
C LEU A 356 5.85 -30.90 -24.57
N LYS A 357 5.29 -31.53 -25.61
CA LYS A 357 5.65 -32.89 -26.01
C LYS A 357 7.09 -33.02 -26.49
N ASP A 358 7.63 -31.97 -27.10
CA ASP A 358 9.04 -31.96 -27.51
C ASP A 358 9.96 -31.85 -26.28
N LYS A 359 9.60 -31.05 -25.26
CA LYS A 359 10.32 -31.05 -23.96
C LYS A 359 10.26 -32.39 -23.23
N GLU A 360 9.10 -33.06 -23.20
CA GLU A 360 8.97 -34.40 -22.61
C GLU A 360 9.90 -35.42 -23.28
N LYS A 361 10.06 -35.34 -24.61
CA LYS A 361 10.99 -36.19 -25.38
C LYS A 361 12.46 -35.83 -25.21
N ASP A 362 12.78 -34.54 -25.07
CA ASP A 362 14.15 -34.09 -24.82
C ASP A 362 14.63 -34.60 -23.44
N ASN A 363 13.83 -34.40 -22.39
CA ASN A 363 14.12 -34.94 -21.05
C ASN A 363 14.26 -36.48 -21.05
N GLN A 364 13.42 -37.21 -21.79
CA GLN A 364 13.53 -38.68 -21.91
C GLN A 364 14.82 -39.12 -22.64
N LYS A 365 15.36 -38.31 -23.55
CA LYS A 365 16.64 -38.59 -24.22
C LYS A 365 17.85 -38.27 -23.37
N GLU A 366 17.79 -37.23 -22.54
CA GLU A 366 18.86 -36.95 -21.57
C GLU A 366 18.95 -38.07 -20.53
N GLN A 367 17.81 -38.51 -19.98
CA GLN A 367 17.74 -39.64 -19.05
C GLN A 367 18.18 -41.00 -19.67
N GLN A 368 18.13 -41.16 -20.99
CA GLN A 368 18.70 -42.33 -21.67
C GLN A 368 20.21 -42.23 -21.87
N LYS A 369 20.75 -41.03 -22.15
CA LYS A 369 22.20 -40.83 -22.33
C LYS A 369 22.98 -41.02 -21.03
N ASP A 370 22.46 -40.53 -19.91
CA ASP A 370 23.08 -40.72 -18.60
C ASP A 370 23.11 -42.21 -18.18
N GLY A 371 22.26 -43.05 -18.79
CA GLY A 371 22.25 -44.51 -18.61
C GLY A 371 23.23 -45.29 -19.50
N GLU A 372 23.77 -44.70 -20.56
CA GLU A 372 24.69 -45.37 -21.49
C GLU A 372 26.18 -44.99 -21.30
N GLN A 373 26.50 -43.94 -20.51
CA GLN A 373 27.89 -43.58 -20.18
C GLN A 373 28.51 -44.39 -19.03
N SER A 374 27.95 -45.55 -18.68
CA SER A 374 28.48 -46.44 -17.63
C SER A 374 28.79 -47.86 -18.12
N ARG A 375 29.38 -47.98 -19.32
CA ARG A 375 30.04 -49.19 -19.86
C ARG A 375 31.08 -48.80 -20.91
N GLU A 376 32.01 -49.72 -21.17
CA GLU A 376 33.06 -49.67 -22.20
C GLU A 376 34.10 -48.54 -22.04
N ASN A 377 35.12 -48.84 -21.22
CA ASN A 377 36.45 -48.23 -21.27
C ASN A 377 37.49 -49.36 -21.13
N GLU A 378 37.95 -49.92 -22.25
CA GLU A 378 39.16 -50.77 -22.31
C GLU A 378 39.69 -50.78 -23.75
N ASP A 379 41.01 -50.60 -23.90
CA ASP A 379 41.93 -50.91 -25.03
C ASP A 379 41.47 -50.60 -26.50
N ASP A 380 42.19 -49.88 -27.37
CA ASP A 380 43.64 -49.76 -27.57
C ASP A 380 43.98 -48.60 -28.57
N LYS A 381 45.11 -48.69 -29.29
CA LYS A 381 45.88 -47.61 -29.93
C LYS A 381 45.68 -47.39 -31.45
N ASN A 382 46.04 -46.16 -31.84
CA ASN A 382 46.73 -45.75 -33.09
C ASN A 382 46.02 -45.71 -34.47
N ASP A 383 46.17 -44.51 -35.06
CA ASP A 383 46.61 -44.21 -36.43
C ASP A 383 45.74 -44.43 -37.70
N ASP A 384 45.98 -43.47 -38.61
CA ASP A 384 46.00 -43.53 -40.08
C ASP A 384 44.73 -43.45 -40.96
N LYS A 385 44.56 -42.23 -41.48
CA LYS A 385 44.49 -41.87 -42.93
C LYS A 385 43.31 -42.36 -43.80
N LYS A 386 42.55 -41.33 -44.21
CA LYS A 386 42.22 -40.95 -45.61
C LYS A 386 41.10 -41.67 -46.37
N GLU A 387 40.47 -40.85 -47.23
CA GLU A 387 39.60 -41.17 -48.36
C GLU A 387 38.27 -41.90 -48.00
N ASP A 388 37.17 -41.73 -48.75
CA ASP A 388 37.05 -41.15 -50.10
C ASP A 388 35.84 -40.19 -50.24
N GLU A 389 35.82 -39.37 -51.28
CA GLU A 389 34.63 -38.56 -51.65
C GLU A 389 33.58 -39.43 -52.37
N LYS A 390 32.29 -39.24 -52.04
CA LYS A 390 31.17 -38.92 -52.97
C LYS A 390 29.79 -39.17 -52.34
N GLU A 391 29.05 -38.10 -52.07
CA GLU A 391 27.77 -37.79 -52.74
C GLU A 391 27.25 -36.40 -52.33
N LYS A 392 27.75 -35.35 -53.00
CA LYS A 392 27.15 -34.01 -52.96
C LYS A 392 26.13 -33.87 -54.09
N HIS A 393 24.83 -34.05 -53.82
CA HIS A 393 23.82 -33.28 -54.56
C HIS A 393 22.48 -33.12 -53.82
N LYS A 394 22.00 -31.88 -53.79
CA LYS A 394 20.61 -31.45 -53.50
C LYS A 394 19.97 -31.97 -52.21
N TYR A 395 20.07 -31.16 -51.16
CA TYR A 395 18.88 -30.46 -50.66
C TYR A 395 19.26 -29.08 -50.11
N GLN A 396 18.94 -28.01 -50.85
CA GLN A 396 18.95 -26.64 -50.29
C GLN A 396 17.62 -26.39 -49.55
N GLY A 397 17.45 -27.06 -48.41
CA GLY A 397 16.41 -26.74 -47.46
C GLY A 397 16.82 -25.54 -46.61
N LYS A 398 16.04 -24.46 -46.61
CA LYS A 398 16.22 -23.37 -45.64
C LYS A 398 15.64 -23.80 -44.30
N GLU A 399 16.43 -24.50 -43.50
CA GLU A 399 16.14 -24.63 -42.08
C GLU A 399 16.25 -23.26 -41.42
N LYS A 400 15.10 -22.62 -41.20
CA LYS A 400 15.01 -21.56 -40.21
C LYS A 400 15.06 -22.24 -38.85
N GLU A 401 16.14 -22.03 -38.11
CA GLU A 401 16.13 -22.27 -36.67
C GLU A 401 14.92 -21.55 -36.07
N LYS A 402 13.99 -22.32 -35.52
CA LYS A 402 12.91 -21.76 -34.72
C LYS A 402 13.49 -21.56 -33.32
N GLU A 403 13.77 -20.30 -32.97
CA GLU A 403 14.14 -19.92 -31.60
C GLU A 403 13.18 -20.61 -30.62
N LYS A 404 13.74 -21.41 -29.71
CA LYS A 404 12.99 -22.28 -28.78
C LYS A 404 12.39 -21.41 -27.66
N LYS A 405 11.34 -20.66 -28.00
CA LYS A 405 10.70 -19.62 -27.17
C LYS A 405 10.58 -20.07 -25.70
N GLU A 406 11.16 -19.26 -24.81
CA GLU A 406 11.00 -19.41 -23.37
C GLU A 406 9.52 -19.21 -22.99
N ILE A 407 8.92 -20.18 -22.30
CA ILE A 407 7.50 -20.21 -21.92
C ILE A 407 7.38 -20.36 -20.41
N ILE A 408 6.60 -19.48 -19.78
CA ILE A 408 6.28 -19.51 -18.34
C ILE A 408 4.75 -19.41 -18.19
N GLY A 409 4.14 -20.42 -17.58
CA GLY A 409 2.68 -20.46 -17.37
C GLY A 409 1.89 -20.40 -18.68
N ASN A 410 1.23 -19.26 -18.92
CA ASN A 410 0.48 -18.96 -20.14
C ASN A 410 1.13 -17.86 -21.02
N TYR A 411 2.41 -17.57 -20.82
CA TYR A 411 3.14 -16.52 -21.52
C TYR A 411 4.40 -17.07 -22.21
N TYR A 412 4.85 -16.39 -23.26
CA TYR A 412 6.15 -16.61 -23.90
C TYR A 412 6.98 -15.31 -23.92
N VAL A 413 8.31 -15.40 -23.90
CA VAL A 413 9.18 -14.22 -24.04
C VAL A 413 9.07 -13.65 -25.46
N GLY A 414 8.58 -12.43 -25.57
CA GLY A 414 8.38 -11.69 -26.82
C GLY A 414 9.53 -10.77 -27.21
N ALA A 415 10.27 -10.26 -26.22
CA ALA A 415 11.48 -9.45 -26.37
C ALA A 415 12.30 -9.49 -25.07
N LYS A 416 13.61 -9.21 -25.15
CA LYS A 416 14.55 -9.22 -24.02
C LYS A 416 15.70 -8.25 -24.24
N GLU A 417 16.36 -7.80 -23.17
CA GLU A 417 17.57 -6.96 -23.19
C GLU A 417 17.41 -5.58 -23.87
N ILE A 418 16.18 -5.09 -24.04
CA ILE A 418 15.91 -3.75 -24.59
C ILE A 418 16.01 -2.72 -23.46
N GLU A 419 16.64 -1.55 -23.71
CA GLU A 419 16.67 -0.45 -22.74
C GLU A 419 15.25 0.11 -22.50
N PHE A 420 14.90 0.41 -21.26
CA PHE A 420 13.50 0.70 -20.89
C PHE A 420 12.91 1.93 -21.61
N GLY A 421 13.67 3.01 -21.75
CA GLY A 421 13.25 4.20 -22.49
C GLY A 421 13.06 3.91 -23.99
N GLN A 422 14.01 3.20 -24.61
CA GLN A 422 13.88 2.72 -25.99
C GLN A 422 12.64 1.84 -26.21
N TYR A 423 12.30 0.95 -25.26
CA TYR A 423 11.07 0.16 -25.35
C TYR A 423 9.82 1.04 -25.22
N LEU A 424 9.80 1.97 -24.27
CA LEU A 424 8.71 2.93 -24.10
C LEU A 424 8.45 3.77 -25.37
N THR A 425 9.50 4.31 -26.01
CA THR A 425 9.35 5.13 -27.23
C THR A 425 9.09 4.29 -28.47
N ASN A 426 9.90 3.25 -28.72
CA ASN A 426 9.93 2.58 -30.03
C ASN A 426 8.87 1.49 -30.13
N ASN A 427 8.64 0.73 -29.06
CA ASN A 427 7.67 -0.37 -29.05
C ASN A 427 6.28 0.11 -28.61
N LEU A 428 6.21 0.97 -27.61
CA LEU A 428 4.94 1.41 -27.00
C LEU A 428 4.50 2.83 -27.36
N GLN A 429 5.30 3.61 -28.10
CA GLN A 429 4.97 4.95 -28.59
C GLN A 429 4.64 5.98 -27.49
N TYR A 430 5.23 5.82 -26.30
CA TYR A 430 5.16 6.82 -25.25
C TYR A 430 6.03 8.04 -25.57
N THR A 431 5.54 9.21 -25.20
CA THR A 431 6.37 10.41 -25.03
C THR A 431 6.90 10.42 -23.60
N ILE A 432 8.23 10.36 -23.48
CA ILE A 432 8.93 10.40 -22.20
C ILE A 432 9.26 11.85 -21.86
N ILE A 433 8.82 12.30 -20.70
CA ILE A 433 9.23 13.55 -20.07
C ILE A 433 10.37 13.22 -19.08
N PRO A 434 11.63 13.60 -19.36
CA PRO A 434 12.77 13.23 -18.53
C PRO A 434 12.81 14.07 -17.24
N ILE A 435 12.78 13.40 -16.10
CA ILE A 435 12.89 14.01 -14.77
C ILE A 435 14.36 13.99 -14.32
N PRO A 436 14.96 15.13 -13.93
CA PRO A 436 16.33 15.16 -13.43
C PRO A 436 16.51 14.28 -12.19
N ALA A 437 17.61 13.55 -12.07
CA ALA A 437 17.90 12.70 -10.91
C ALA A 437 17.73 13.41 -9.54
N HIS A 438 18.11 14.68 -9.40
CA HIS A 438 17.94 15.44 -8.15
C HIS A 438 16.47 15.82 -7.83
N VAL A 439 15.57 15.71 -8.80
CA VAL A 439 14.12 15.81 -8.66
C VAL A 439 13.53 14.42 -8.35
N GLN A 440 14.06 13.36 -8.97
CA GLN A 440 13.71 11.96 -8.63
C GLN A 440 13.97 11.67 -7.15
N LEU A 441 15.12 12.08 -6.60
CA LEU A 441 15.47 11.93 -5.18
C LEU A 441 14.49 12.61 -4.20
N LYS A 442 13.64 13.53 -4.68
CA LYS A 442 12.55 14.17 -3.92
C LYS A 442 11.17 13.57 -4.26
N LEU A 443 11.16 12.33 -4.77
CA LEU A 443 10.00 11.61 -5.28
C LEU A 443 9.27 12.36 -6.40
N GLY A 444 9.96 13.20 -7.16
CA GLY A 444 9.39 13.94 -8.30
C GLY A 444 8.96 13.06 -9.48
N CYS A 445 9.30 11.77 -9.50
CA CYS A 445 8.72 10.79 -10.42
C CYS A 445 7.42 10.15 -9.90
N ASN A 446 7.07 10.31 -8.62
CA ASN A 446 5.94 9.64 -7.97
C ASN A 446 4.66 10.48 -8.07
N ILE A 447 4.09 10.55 -9.27
CA ILE A 447 2.85 11.30 -9.55
C ILE A 447 1.62 10.39 -9.50
N LEU A 448 0.45 10.96 -9.19
CA LEU A 448 -0.82 10.23 -9.22
C LEU A 448 -1.71 10.77 -10.35
N SER A 449 -1.91 9.96 -11.39
CA SER A 449 -2.94 10.26 -12.40
C SER A 449 -4.34 9.96 -11.83
N LEU A 450 -5.27 10.89 -12.05
CA LEU A 450 -6.69 10.81 -11.70
C LEU A 450 -7.57 10.53 -12.94
N GLY A 451 -6.93 10.19 -14.07
CA GLY A 451 -7.56 10.02 -15.38
C GLY A 451 -8.10 11.32 -15.99
N LYS A 452 -8.46 11.28 -17.28
CA LYS A 452 -8.85 12.45 -18.08
C LYS A 452 -7.80 13.58 -18.02
N GLY A 453 -6.51 13.23 -18.17
CA GLY A 453 -5.38 14.17 -18.11
C GLY A 453 -5.13 14.88 -16.78
N ARG A 454 -5.75 14.46 -15.68
CA ARG A 454 -5.59 15.13 -14.37
C ARG A 454 -4.50 14.45 -13.57
N VAL A 455 -3.46 15.17 -13.15
CA VAL A 455 -2.29 14.63 -12.45
C VAL A 455 -2.09 15.37 -11.13
N ILE A 456 -1.92 14.66 -10.02
CA ILE A 456 -1.39 15.22 -8.77
C ILE A 456 0.13 15.04 -8.76
N CYS A 457 0.85 16.09 -8.38
CA CYS A 457 2.30 16.06 -8.18
C CYS A 457 2.69 16.87 -6.93
N THR A 458 3.91 16.68 -6.46
CA THR A 458 4.44 17.33 -5.25
C THR A 458 5.64 18.24 -5.53
N HIS A 459 6.39 17.98 -6.59
CA HIS A 459 7.58 18.75 -6.94
C HIS A 459 7.31 19.75 -8.07
N GLU A 460 7.73 21.02 -7.87
CA GLU A 460 7.53 22.09 -8.85
C GLU A 460 8.14 21.78 -10.22
N ASP A 461 9.38 21.27 -10.28
CA ASP A 461 10.03 21.02 -11.57
C ASP A 461 9.32 19.93 -12.38
N THR A 462 8.76 18.89 -11.75
CA THR A 462 7.91 17.90 -12.43
C THR A 462 6.66 18.57 -13.01
N ALA A 463 6.01 19.46 -12.26
CA ALA A 463 4.87 20.23 -12.75
C ALA A 463 5.27 21.14 -13.94
N ARG A 464 6.39 21.85 -13.81
CA ARG A 464 6.94 22.75 -14.86
C ARG A 464 7.36 21.98 -16.12
N LEU A 465 7.79 20.73 -16.00
CA LEU A 465 8.10 19.85 -17.14
C LEU A 465 6.83 19.32 -17.80
N LEU A 466 5.84 18.86 -17.02
CA LEU A 466 4.53 18.43 -17.53
C LEU A 466 3.77 19.56 -18.25
N VAL A 467 3.82 20.81 -17.76
CA VAL A 467 3.23 21.99 -18.43
C VAL A 467 3.92 22.32 -19.77
N LYS A 468 5.20 21.96 -19.93
CA LYS A 468 6.00 22.26 -21.13
C LYS A 468 5.89 21.21 -22.23
N GLU A 469 5.45 19.99 -21.93
CA GLU A 469 5.26 18.95 -22.94
C GLU A 469 4.07 19.28 -23.83
N GLU A 470 4.31 19.56 -25.11
CA GLU A 470 3.27 20.03 -26.03
C GLU A 470 2.11 19.03 -26.18
N LYS A 471 2.34 17.73 -26.02
CA LYS A 471 1.28 16.71 -26.08
C LYS A 471 0.43 16.66 -24.82
N PHE A 472 0.92 17.12 -23.68
CA PHE A 472 0.17 17.08 -22.43
C PHE A 472 -0.88 18.21 -22.41
N LYS A 473 -2.14 17.87 -22.66
CA LYS A 473 -3.29 18.81 -22.63
C LYS A 473 -4.08 18.76 -21.31
N GLY A 474 -3.48 18.17 -20.28
CA GLY A 474 -4.11 17.86 -19.01
C GLY A 474 -4.14 19.01 -17.99
N GLN A 475 -4.47 18.67 -16.74
CA GLN A 475 -4.49 19.58 -15.60
C GLN A 475 -3.57 19.03 -14.50
N ILE A 476 -2.63 19.86 -14.05
CA ILE A 476 -1.66 19.48 -13.03
C ILE A 476 -2.03 20.14 -11.71
N TYR A 477 -2.04 19.34 -10.64
CA TYR A 477 -2.36 19.74 -9.28
C TYR A 477 -1.13 19.56 -8.41
N LEU A 478 -0.37 20.64 -8.26
CA LEU A 478 0.73 20.71 -7.30
C LEU A 478 0.17 20.85 -5.88
N ILE A 479 0.61 20.01 -4.95
CA ILE A 479 0.23 20.06 -3.53
C ILE A 479 1.45 19.98 -2.60
N PRO A 480 1.43 20.62 -1.41
CA PRO A 480 2.41 20.35 -0.37
C PRO A 480 2.20 18.93 0.18
N PHE A 481 3.30 18.20 0.34
CA PHE A 481 3.30 16.80 0.79
C PHE A 481 4.61 16.42 1.51
N ASP A 482 5.38 17.42 1.94
CA ASP A 482 6.77 17.29 2.39
C ASP A 482 6.94 16.47 3.68
N GLU A 483 5.91 16.39 4.53
CA GLU A 483 5.93 15.51 5.71
C GLU A 483 5.59 14.06 5.35
N ILE A 484 4.87 13.82 4.25
CA ILE A 484 4.62 12.46 3.77
C ILE A 484 5.83 11.94 2.97
N ILE A 485 6.43 12.82 2.14
CA ILE A 485 7.69 12.55 1.43
C ILE A 485 8.83 12.25 2.43
N ALA A 486 8.84 12.90 3.59
CA ALA A 486 9.78 12.63 4.67
C ALA A 486 9.69 11.19 5.24
N MET A 487 8.57 10.49 5.05
CA MET A 487 8.42 9.07 5.36
C MET A 487 8.87 8.14 4.21
N ASN A 488 9.53 8.68 3.16
CA ASN A 488 9.98 7.99 1.94
C ASN A 488 8.88 7.43 1.02
N GLY A 489 7.77 8.15 0.85
CA GLY A 489 6.77 7.84 -0.18
C GLY A 489 5.97 9.06 -0.66
N GLY A 490 5.51 9.02 -1.91
CA GLY A 490 4.82 10.13 -2.58
C GLY A 490 3.31 9.92 -2.69
N VAL A 491 2.66 10.74 -3.53
CA VAL A 491 1.19 10.72 -3.72
C VAL A 491 0.67 9.44 -4.39
N HIS A 492 1.53 8.69 -5.10
CA HIS A 492 1.17 7.39 -5.64
C HIS A 492 1.33 6.29 -4.59
N CYS A 493 2.45 6.31 -3.84
CA CYS A 493 2.70 5.39 -2.72
C CYS A 493 1.59 5.46 -1.65
N ALA A 494 1.06 6.66 -1.39
CA ALA A 494 0.02 6.93 -0.40
C ALA A 494 -1.38 6.37 -0.76
N THR A 495 -1.54 5.63 -1.87
CA THR A 495 -2.85 5.20 -2.37
C THR A 495 -2.94 3.72 -2.77
N PHE A 496 -3.94 3.02 -2.23
CA PHE A 496 -4.57 1.88 -2.89
C PHE A 496 -5.72 2.38 -3.78
N LEU A 497 -5.87 1.78 -4.97
CA LEU A 497 -6.78 2.25 -6.01
C LEU A 497 -7.58 1.09 -6.63
N ILE A 498 -8.87 1.34 -6.86
CA ILE A 498 -9.69 0.63 -7.86
C ILE A 498 -10.17 1.69 -8.84
N ARG A 499 -9.88 1.47 -10.13
CA ARG A 499 -10.15 2.43 -11.20
C ARG A 499 -11.11 1.85 -12.23
N HIS A 500 -11.80 2.73 -12.96
CA HIS A 500 -12.70 2.36 -14.05
C HIS A 500 -12.44 3.19 -15.31
N PRO A 501 -12.74 2.61 -16.50
CA PRO A 501 -12.60 3.31 -17.76
C PRO A 501 -13.44 4.61 -17.78
N PRO A 502 -13.04 5.65 -18.54
CA PRO A 502 -13.63 6.99 -18.50
C PRO A 502 -15.14 7.14 -18.74
N SER A 503 -15.80 6.07 -19.21
CA SER A 503 -17.24 5.94 -19.46
C SER A 503 -18.06 5.54 -18.22
N PHE A 504 -17.44 5.00 -17.16
CA PHE A 504 -18.15 4.64 -15.94
C PHE A 504 -18.44 5.87 -15.08
N VAL A 505 -19.71 6.09 -14.73
CA VAL A 505 -20.15 7.21 -13.88
C VAL A 505 -20.45 6.68 -12.48
N TYR A 506 -19.47 6.78 -11.58
CA TYR A 506 -19.67 6.46 -10.16
C TYR A 506 -20.39 7.61 -9.45
N THR A 507 -21.50 7.32 -8.77
CA THR A 507 -22.25 8.25 -7.93
C THR A 507 -21.98 7.98 -6.45
N SER A 508 -21.07 8.75 -5.83
CA SER A 508 -20.72 8.57 -4.41
C SER A 508 -21.95 8.68 -3.48
N PRO A 509 -22.22 7.69 -2.60
CA PRO A 509 -23.36 7.70 -1.69
C PRO A 509 -23.28 8.80 -0.62
N TYR A 510 -22.14 9.49 -0.52
CA TYR A 510 -21.94 10.62 0.38
C TYR A 510 -22.38 11.96 -0.24
N ASN A 511 -22.36 12.11 -1.57
CA ASN A 511 -22.62 13.40 -2.21
C ASN A 511 -24.11 13.76 -2.27
N ASN A 512 -25.01 12.77 -2.28
CA ASN A 512 -26.47 13.00 -2.18
C ASN A 512 -26.88 13.71 -0.87
N ALA A 513 -26.10 13.60 0.21
CA ALA A 513 -26.41 14.23 1.49
C ALA A 513 -26.14 15.75 1.51
N LEU A 514 -25.21 16.24 0.69
CA LEU A 514 -24.92 17.68 0.55
C LEU A 514 -25.86 18.35 -0.44
N ILE A 515 -26.32 17.63 -1.47
CA ILE A 515 -27.24 18.15 -2.49
C ILE A 515 -28.66 18.32 -1.91
N SER A 516 -29.12 17.42 -1.04
CA SER A 516 -30.44 17.55 -0.40
C SER A 516 -30.53 18.75 0.56
N GLN A 517 -29.50 18.99 1.38
CA GLN A 517 -29.49 20.13 2.31
C GLN A 517 -29.35 21.48 1.60
N SER A 518 -28.50 21.56 0.56
CA SER A 518 -28.31 22.81 -0.20
C SER A 518 -29.53 23.18 -1.05
N SER A 519 -30.21 22.20 -1.67
CA SER A 519 -31.45 22.45 -2.41
C SER A 519 -32.64 22.83 -1.51
N GLN A 520 -32.75 22.28 -0.29
CA GLN A 520 -33.74 22.72 0.68
C GLN A 520 -33.49 24.15 1.19
N MET A 521 -32.23 24.52 1.46
CA MET A 521 -31.90 25.90 1.86
C MET A 521 -32.15 26.94 0.75
N GLN A 522 -32.01 26.58 -0.53
CA GLN A 522 -32.27 27.50 -1.64
C GLN A 522 -33.77 27.71 -1.96
N GLN A 523 -34.68 26.93 -1.36
CA GLN A 523 -36.13 27.06 -1.56
C GLN A 523 -36.87 27.79 -0.44
N GLN A 524 -36.18 28.24 0.62
CA GLN A 524 -36.79 28.95 1.77
C GLN A 524 -36.28 30.38 1.98
N LEU A 525 -35.58 30.96 1.00
CA LEU A 525 -35.23 32.38 0.95
C LEU A 525 -35.77 32.99 -0.35
N TYR A 526 -36.35 34.19 -0.24
CA TYR A 526 -37.31 34.78 -1.18
C TYR A 526 -38.66 34.03 -1.19
N PRO A 527 -39.80 34.74 -1.08
CA PRO A 527 -40.17 35.75 -2.07
C PRO A 527 -40.55 37.11 -1.48
N PHE A 528 -39.80 38.16 -1.82
CA PHE A 528 -40.29 39.54 -1.83
C PHE A 528 -39.41 40.41 -2.74
N GLN A 529 -39.80 40.57 -4.01
CA GLN A 529 -40.05 41.89 -4.62
C GLN A 529 -40.52 41.80 -6.07
N THR A 530 -41.53 42.61 -6.35
CA THR A 530 -42.01 43.13 -7.63
C THR A 530 -41.03 43.14 -8.81
N THR A 531 -41.49 42.70 -9.98
CA THR A 531 -41.48 43.53 -11.22
C THR A 531 -42.35 42.93 -12.32
N SER A 532 -43.09 43.82 -13.00
CA SER A 532 -43.45 43.74 -14.42
C SER A 532 -42.81 44.98 -15.10
N PRO A 533 -42.85 45.18 -16.43
CA PRO A 533 -43.46 44.35 -17.48
C PRO A 533 -42.53 44.04 -18.68
N SER A 534 -42.97 43.15 -19.57
CA SER A 534 -43.02 43.40 -21.03
C SER A 534 -43.52 42.16 -21.79
N ILE A 535 -44.72 42.26 -22.37
CA ILE A 535 -45.18 41.35 -23.44
C ILE A 535 -45.72 42.22 -24.57
N SER A 536 -45.09 42.12 -25.73
CA SER A 536 -45.58 42.72 -26.97
C SER A 536 -46.03 41.63 -27.91
N GLN A 537 -47.35 41.44 -28.04
CA GLN A 537 -48.03 41.46 -29.35
C GLN A 537 -49.56 41.29 -29.23
N ASN A 538 -50.27 42.10 -30.03
CA ASN A 538 -51.59 41.87 -30.62
C ASN A 538 -52.79 41.62 -29.68
N ILE A 539 -53.52 42.71 -29.38
CA ILE A 539 -54.94 42.66 -28.99
C ILE A 539 -55.82 43.04 -30.19
N GLN A 540 -56.56 42.06 -30.69
CA GLN A 540 -57.88 42.20 -31.34
C GLN A 540 -58.67 40.94 -30.95
N SER A 541 -59.96 40.98 -30.58
CA SER A 541 -60.88 42.11 -30.38
C SER A 541 -62.14 41.64 -29.61
N PHE A 542 -63.01 42.59 -29.22
CA PHE A 542 -64.38 42.43 -28.70
C PHE A 542 -64.61 41.79 -27.30
N PHE A 543 -65.34 42.55 -26.48
CA PHE A 543 -66.22 42.05 -25.41
C PHE A 543 -67.60 41.68 -26.01
N SER A 544 -68.19 40.57 -25.61
CA SER A 544 -69.65 40.36 -25.63
C SER A 544 -70.11 39.32 -24.59
N GLN A 545 -71.39 39.39 -24.23
CA GLN A 545 -72.02 38.74 -23.07
C GLN A 545 -72.37 37.25 -23.32
N GLY A 546 -72.62 36.50 -22.24
CA GLY A 546 -73.26 35.16 -22.28
C GLY A 546 -73.67 34.66 -20.88
N GLN A 547 -74.78 33.93 -20.77
CA GLN A 547 -75.35 33.45 -19.50
C GLN A 547 -75.55 31.92 -19.47
N SER A 548 -75.14 31.25 -18.39
CA SER A 548 -75.82 30.04 -17.81
C SER A 548 -75.96 28.77 -18.70
N PRO A 549 -76.58 27.65 -18.24
CA PRO A 549 -76.79 27.13 -16.87
C PRO A 549 -76.26 25.68 -16.67
N SER A 550 -76.52 25.11 -15.48
CA SER A 550 -76.52 23.67 -15.11
C SER A 550 -77.63 22.86 -15.85
N PRO A 551 -77.84 21.51 -15.70
CA PRO A 551 -77.96 20.78 -14.41
C PRO A 551 -77.58 19.26 -14.36
N ASP A 552 -77.76 18.64 -13.17
CA ASP A 552 -78.16 17.23 -12.85
C ASP A 552 -77.37 16.00 -13.39
N HIS A 553 -77.28 14.82 -12.74
CA HIS A 553 -78.08 14.14 -11.69
C HIS A 553 -77.22 13.19 -10.79
N SER A 554 -77.79 12.73 -9.66
CA SER A 554 -77.46 11.46 -8.95
C SER A 554 -78.65 10.46 -9.05
N PRO A 555 -78.54 9.17 -8.66
CA PRO A 555 -78.91 8.80 -7.27
C PRO A 555 -78.26 7.52 -6.64
N ASP A 556 -78.37 7.47 -5.31
CA ASP A 556 -78.50 6.38 -4.30
C ASP A 556 -78.39 4.87 -4.62
N ALA A 557 -77.82 4.12 -3.65
CA ALA A 557 -78.50 3.01 -2.95
C ALA A 557 -77.78 2.58 -1.64
N GLN A 558 -78.51 2.00 -0.67
CA GLN A 558 -78.01 1.42 0.61
C GLN A 558 -78.50 -0.04 0.82
N TYR A 559 -78.18 -0.62 1.99
CA TYR A 559 -78.47 -1.97 2.57
C TYR A 559 -77.27 -2.94 2.59
N GLY A 560 -77.04 -3.76 3.63
CA GLY A 560 -77.74 -3.96 4.92
C GLY A 560 -76.88 -4.72 5.95
N SER A 561 -77.41 -5.01 7.15
CA SER A 561 -76.68 -5.51 8.34
C SER A 561 -77.03 -6.95 8.78
N VAL A 562 -76.19 -7.60 9.61
CA VAL A 562 -76.55 -8.49 10.77
C VAL A 562 -75.31 -9.11 11.50
N HIS A 563 -75.48 -9.43 12.80
CA HIS A 563 -74.65 -10.04 13.89
C HIS A 563 -73.29 -10.79 13.61
N VAL A 564 -72.22 -10.81 14.46
CA VAL A 564 -71.96 -10.68 15.95
C VAL A 564 -72.11 -12.00 16.76
N PRO A 565 -71.29 -12.36 17.80
CA PRO A 565 -69.94 -11.96 18.31
C PRO A 565 -68.89 -13.13 18.16
N VAL A 566 -67.68 -13.26 18.76
CA VAL A 566 -67.04 -13.01 20.09
C VAL A 566 -65.50 -12.91 19.89
N GLY A 567 -64.68 -12.15 20.63
CA GLY A 567 -64.89 -11.23 21.76
C GLY A 567 -63.55 -10.64 22.29
N ALA A 568 -63.57 -9.96 23.44
CA ALA A 568 -62.42 -9.35 24.17
C ALA A 568 -61.72 -8.11 23.55
N SER A 569 -62.26 -6.92 23.89
CA SER A 569 -61.57 -5.60 23.96
C SER A 569 -61.11 -5.37 25.43
N PRO A 570 -60.69 -4.17 25.94
CA PRO A 570 -60.20 -2.89 25.36
C PRO A 570 -58.71 -2.56 25.76
N SER A 571 -57.93 -1.72 25.07
CA SER A 571 -57.93 -0.22 24.96
C SER A 571 -57.40 0.51 26.24
N LEU A 572 -56.40 1.40 26.15
CA LEU A 572 -56.45 2.90 26.10
C LEU A 572 -57.09 3.55 27.36
N ILE A 573 -56.86 4.82 27.75
CA ILE A 573 -56.41 6.05 27.06
C ILE A 573 -55.41 6.81 28.02
N TYR A 574 -55.07 8.11 28.04
CA TYR A 574 -55.47 9.37 27.36
C TYR A 574 -54.27 10.35 27.28
N TYR A 575 -54.32 11.34 26.39
CA TYR A 575 -53.39 12.48 26.29
C TYR A 575 -53.78 13.67 27.20
N SER A 576 -52.81 14.32 27.87
CA SER A 576 -52.75 15.75 28.29
C SER A 576 -51.55 15.94 29.26
N GLN A 577 -50.99 17.12 29.54
CA GLN A 577 -51.23 18.50 29.08
C GLN A 577 -49.88 19.26 28.97
N GLN A 578 -49.87 20.56 28.64
CA GLN A 578 -48.66 21.36 28.44
C GLN A 578 -48.49 22.46 29.51
N GLN A 579 -47.25 22.92 29.70
CA GLN A 579 -46.77 24.09 30.48
C GLN A 579 -46.35 23.86 31.95
N GLN A 580 -45.34 24.66 32.33
CA GLN A 580 -44.72 24.82 33.66
C GLN A 580 -43.91 23.60 34.15
N GLN A 581 -42.80 23.75 34.88
CA GLN A 581 -42.22 24.95 35.50
C GLN A 581 -40.67 24.93 35.43
N SER A 582 -40.02 26.07 35.65
CA SER A 582 -38.55 26.22 35.67
C SER A 582 -37.98 26.03 37.09
N GLN A 583 -36.64 25.96 37.22
CA GLN A 583 -35.85 25.82 38.47
C GLN A 583 -35.91 24.37 39.03
N GLN A 584 -34.82 23.66 39.35
CA GLN A 584 -33.54 24.06 39.94
C GLN A 584 -32.39 23.15 39.46
N LEU A 585 -31.19 23.71 39.28
CA LEU A 585 -29.94 22.96 39.18
C LEU A 585 -29.09 23.27 40.42
N GLN A 586 -28.83 22.27 41.26
CA GLN A 586 -27.81 22.35 42.31
C GLN A 586 -26.84 21.17 42.22
N GLN A 587 -25.63 21.51 41.80
CA GLN A 587 -24.36 21.11 42.41
C GLN A 587 -24.20 19.65 42.89
N PHE A 588 -23.45 18.87 42.11
CA PHE A 588 -22.39 18.02 42.67
C PHE A 588 -21.08 18.33 41.93
N GLN A 589 -20.02 18.65 42.69
CA GLN A 589 -18.68 18.89 42.15
C GLN A 589 -17.80 17.66 42.37
N TYR A 590 -16.97 17.34 41.37
CA TYR A 590 -15.76 16.52 41.57
C TYR A 590 -14.52 17.37 41.24
N PRO A 591 -13.45 17.32 42.05
CA PRO A 591 -12.28 18.17 41.87
C PRO A 591 -11.24 17.56 40.92
N TYR A 592 -10.69 18.38 40.02
CA TYR A 592 -9.41 18.15 39.36
C TYR A 592 -8.49 19.36 39.62
N PRO A 593 -7.22 19.16 40.01
CA PRO A 593 -6.31 20.25 40.31
C PRO A 593 -5.78 20.94 39.03
N PHE A 594 -5.91 22.26 38.98
CA PHE A 594 -5.34 23.10 37.93
C PHE A 594 -3.83 23.31 38.18
N ILE A 595 -2.97 22.97 37.23
CA ILE A 595 -1.54 23.34 37.26
C ILE A 595 -1.35 24.65 36.50
N ALA A 596 -0.79 25.66 37.17
CA ALA A 596 -0.63 27.00 36.62
C ALA A 596 0.53 27.10 35.61
N ARG A 597 0.34 27.89 34.55
CA ARG A 597 1.42 28.32 33.65
C ARG A 597 2.11 29.57 34.21
N PRO A 598 3.45 29.63 34.34
CA PRO A 598 4.16 30.87 34.63
C PRO A 598 3.99 31.87 33.48
N GLN A 599 3.72 33.13 33.82
CA GLN A 599 3.85 34.25 32.86
C GLN A 599 5.29 34.78 32.92
N PHE A 600 5.91 34.98 31.76
CA PHE A 600 7.18 35.70 31.64
C PHE A 600 6.98 36.99 30.84
N LEU A 601 7.55 38.08 31.36
CA LEU A 601 7.50 39.43 30.77
C LEU A 601 8.52 39.57 29.62
N PRO A 602 8.24 40.39 28.59
CA PRO A 602 9.16 40.59 27.48
C PRO A 602 10.32 41.53 27.85
N PHE A 603 11.55 41.13 27.52
CA PHE A 603 12.71 42.03 27.44
C PHE A 603 13.13 42.20 25.96
N PRO A 604 13.50 43.41 25.52
CA PRO A 604 13.85 43.68 24.13
C PRO A 604 15.31 43.33 23.81
N ILE A 605 15.58 42.82 22.61
CA ILE A 605 16.93 42.70 22.03
C ILE A 605 16.91 43.31 20.63
N ASN A 606 17.93 44.10 20.30
CA ASN A 606 18.00 44.92 19.09
C ASN A 606 18.41 44.13 17.84
N TYR A 607 17.82 44.49 16.70
CA TYR A 607 18.33 44.19 15.36
C TYR A 607 18.99 45.44 14.73
N PRO A 608 20.29 45.41 14.40
CA PRO A 608 20.75 45.93 13.12
C PRO A 608 20.39 44.92 12.01
N GLY A 609 20.31 45.26 10.73
CA GLY A 609 20.61 46.53 10.07
C GLY A 609 20.93 46.21 8.60
N GLN A 610 20.20 46.78 7.65
CA GLN A 610 20.29 46.43 6.22
C GLN A 610 21.65 46.79 5.59
N ILE A 611 22.04 46.09 4.52
CA ILE A 611 22.28 46.64 3.15
C ILE A 611 22.66 45.52 2.16
N THR A 612 22.86 45.87 0.88
CA THR A 612 22.59 45.04 -0.31
C THR A 612 23.82 44.48 -1.06
N SER A 613 23.50 43.67 -2.09
CA SER A 613 24.07 43.71 -3.46
C SER A 613 25.41 43.02 -3.84
N ILE A 614 25.27 42.05 -4.77
CA ILE A 614 25.97 41.91 -6.07
C ILE A 614 27.31 41.11 -6.17
N SER A 615 27.39 40.38 -7.31
CA SER A 615 28.56 39.79 -8.03
C SER A 615 29.46 38.72 -7.38
N THR A 616 29.29 37.48 -7.86
CA THR A 616 30.25 36.73 -8.70
C THR A 616 31.74 37.15 -8.71
N VAL A 617 32.66 36.21 -8.41
CA VAL A 617 33.78 35.74 -9.29
C VAL A 617 34.74 34.75 -8.56
N HIS A 618 35.46 33.95 -9.35
CA HIS A 618 36.37 32.85 -9.03
C HIS A 618 37.62 33.08 -8.12
N ARG A 619 38.14 31.92 -7.64
CA ARG A 619 39.56 31.43 -7.62
C ARG A 619 40.42 31.50 -6.33
N LYS A 620 40.75 30.30 -5.85
CA LYS A 620 42.10 29.73 -5.54
C LYS A 620 43.16 30.56 -4.76
N ALA A 621 43.37 30.11 -3.51
CA ALA A 621 44.63 29.50 -3.00
C ALA A 621 45.83 30.34 -2.47
N ALA A 622 46.54 29.68 -1.53
CA ALA A 622 47.96 29.83 -1.12
C ALA A 622 48.38 30.85 -0.01
N ASN A 623 48.57 30.30 1.20
CA ASN A 623 49.72 30.40 2.13
C ASN A 623 50.58 31.68 2.26
N GLN A 624 50.74 32.19 3.51
CA GLN A 624 52.01 32.37 4.30
C GLN A 624 51.78 33.38 5.47
N THR A 625 51.79 33.04 6.78
CA THR A 625 52.85 32.62 7.78
C THR A 625 53.27 33.75 8.74
N SER A 626 53.85 33.39 9.91
CA SER A 626 54.28 34.24 11.08
C SER A 626 53.10 34.72 11.98
N SER A 627 52.90 34.27 13.22
CA SER A 627 53.66 34.31 14.52
C SER A 627 53.20 35.50 15.41
N THR A 628 53.03 35.41 16.75
CA THR A 628 53.74 34.56 17.74
C THR A 628 52.90 34.28 19.02
N SER A 629 52.99 33.04 19.53
CA SER A 629 53.03 32.60 20.96
C SER A 629 52.16 33.25 22.06
N ASN A 630 51.29 32.46 22.71
CA ASN A 630 51.63 31.77 23.97
C ASN A 630 50.54 30.77 24.47
N GLN A 631 50.99 29.55 24.82
CA GLN A 631 50.70 28.71 26.02
C GLN A 631 49.26 28.62 26.59
N THR A 632 48.69 27.47 26.99
CA THR A 632 49.29 26.18 27.43
C THR A 632 48.47 24.91 27.03
N GLU A 633 49.21 23.86 26.64
CA GLU A 633 48.96 22.42 26.92
C GLU A 633 47.71 21.69 26.32
N PRO A 634 47.77 20.35 26.10
CA PRO A 634 47.37 19.85 24.77
C PRO A 634 46.32 18.71 24.72
N LEU A 635 45.63 18.64 23.57
CA LEU A 635 45.11 17.41 23.00
C LEU A 635 46.19 16.76 22.11
N LEU A 636 46.38 15.44 22.22
CA LEU A 636 47.25 14.65 21.33
C LEU A 636 46.43 13.73 20.40
N PRO A 637 46.97 13.33 19.22
CA PRO A 637 46.16 13.32 18.01
C PRO A 637 45.91 11.94 17.39
N PHE A 638 44.95 11.89 16.46
CA PHE A 638 44.82 10.81 15.49
C PHE A 638 46.09 10.70 14.62
N GLN A 639 46.85 9.62 14.80
CA GLN A 639 47.77 9.14 13.77
C GLN A 639 47.07 8.16 12.83
N LYS A 640 47.39 8.27 11.54
CA LYS A 640 46.89 7.40 10.48
C LYS A 640 47.92 6.31 10.20
N VAL A 641 47.69 5.11 10.70
CA VAL A 641 48.56 3.93 10.47
C VAL A 641 47.88 2.98 9.50
N SER A 642 48.67 2.38 8.60
CA SER A 642 48.21 1.48 7.55
C SER A 642 48.88 0.11 7.65
N SER A 643 48.11 -0.94 7.90
CA SER A 643 48.48 -2.33 7.61
C SER A 643 47.24 -3.23 7.61
N HIS A 644 47.32 -4.36 6.89
CA HIS A 644 46.30 -5.41 6.94
C HIS A 644 46.50 -6.31 8.17
N GLN A 645 45.40 -6.73 8.79
CA GLN A 645 45.27 -8.10 9.28
C GLN A 645 43.80 -8.50 9.35
N LYS A 646 43.52 -9.82 9.23
CA LYS A 646 42.18 -10.38 9.44
C LYS A 646 41.85 -10.32 10.93
N LEU A 647 40.60 -10.00 11.27
CA LEU A 647 40.00 -10.41 12.53
C LEU A 647 38.91 -11.44 12.22
N GLN A 648 38.92 -12.54 12.95
CA GLN A 648 37.90 -13.58 12.88
C GLN A 648 36.72 -13.17 13.79
N SER A 649 35.50 -13.44 13.34
CA SER A 649 34.32 -13.43 14.20
C SER A 649 34.38 -14.64 15.13
N THR A 650 34.48 -14.41 16.44
CA THR A 650 34.27 -15.45 17.45
C THR A 650 32.77 -15.56 17.72
N GLU A 651 32.17 -16.66 17.28
CA GLU A 651 30.87 -17.11 17.75
C GLU A 651 30.99 -17.54 19.22
N LEU A 652 29.90 -17.40 19.98
CA LEU A 652 29.78 -17.89 21.36
C LEU A 652 28.41 -18.56 21.51
N ASP A 653 28.35 -19.81 21.06
CA ASP A 653 27.35 -20.75 21.57
C ASP A 653 27.64 -21.03 23.05
N VAL A 654 26.58 -21.08 23.86
CA VAL A 654 26.64 -21.57 25.23
C VAL A 654 25.45 -22.50 25.46
N SER A 655 25.73 -23.80 25.45
CA SER A 655 24.78 -24.85 25.82
C SER A 655 25.42 -25.77 26.86
N ASN A 656 24.65 -26.10 27.90
CA ASN A 656 24.50 -27.44 28.48
C ASN A 656 23.93 -27.39 29.89
N GLU A 657 23.04 -28.33 30.19
CA GLU A 657 23.09 -29.29 31.31
C GLU A 657 21.71 -29.95 31.47
N GLN A 658 21.57 -31.23 31.82
CA GLN A 658 22.49 -32.39 31.81
C GLN A 658 21.62 -33.67 32.02
N ILE A 659 22.13 -34.87 31.74
CA ILE A 659 21.83 -36.12 32.49
C ILE A 659 22.73 -37.28 32.00
N LEU A 660 23.57 -37.77 32.92
CA LEU A 660 23.90 -39.18 33.29
C LEU A 660 23.91 -40.30 32.20
N GLU A 661 24.84 -41.27 32.21
CA GLU A 661 26.06 -41.51 33.00
C GLU A 661 26.88 -42.68 32.38
N SER A 662 28.18 -42.80 32.73
CA SER A 662 29.10 -43.92 32.41
C SER A 662 29.50 -44.11 30.91
N GLY A 663 30.71 -44.60 30.58
CA GLY A 663 31.89 -44.84 31.43
C GLY A 663 32.97 -45.71 30.75
N VAL A 664 34.16 -45.76 31.37
CA VAL A 664 35.35 -46.60 31.03
C VAL A 664 36.22 -46.11 29.85
N GLU A 665 37.54 -46.25 30.05
CA GLU A 665 38.65 -45.82 29.17
C GLU A 665 39.17 -46.99 28.31
N ALA A 666 39.81 -46.71 27.17
CA ALA A 666 41.06 -47.36 26.72
C ALA A 666 41.56 -46.86 25.35
N ASP A 667 42.86 -46.57 25.22
CA ASP A 667 43.57 -46.58 23.94
C ASP A 667 43.73 -48.03 23.42
N GLY A 668 43.57 -48.26 22.10
CA GLY A 668 43.47 -49.62 21.55
C GLY A 668 43.82 -49.74 20.06
N ASN A 669 45.03 -49.35 19.67
CA ASN A 669 45.57 -49.51 18.31
C ASN A 669 45.69 -50.99 17.89
N LEU A 670 45.12 -51.40 16.73
CA LEU A 670 45.75 -52.26 15.70
C LEU A 670 44.83 -52.75 14.55
N ASN A 671 45.27 -52.47 13.32
CA ASN A 671 45.24 -53.26 12.07
C ASN A 671 44.21 -54.39 11.75
N ALA A 672 43.83 -54.34 10.45
CA ALA A 672 43.70 -55.44 9.47
C ALA A 672 42.37 -56.22 9.31
N ALA A 673 41.81 -56.07 8.10
CA ALA A 673 41.19 -57.05 7.19
C ALA A 673 40.75 -58.43 7.75
N ALA A 674 39.57 -58.94 7.37
CA ALA A 674 39.19 -59.12 5.97
C ALA A 674 37.69 -59.43 5.75
N ASP A 675 37.22 -59.10 4.53
CA ASP A 675 36.29 -59.81 3.63
C ASP A 675 34.93 -60.40 4.13
N GLY A 676 33.96 -60.52 3.20
CA GLY A 676 32.66 -61.17 3.42
C GLY A 676 31.46 -60.21 3.55
N GLY A 677 30.91 -59.76 2.41
CA GLY A 677 29.75 -58.84 2.35
C GLY A 677 28.37 -59.51 2.52
N VAL A 678 27.39 -59.03 1.74
CA VAL A 678 25.95 -59.44 1.64
C VAL A 678 24.93 -58.50 2.32
N ASN A 679 24.27 -57.71 1.46
CA ASN A 679 22.87 -57.23 1.48
C ASN A 679 22.34 -56.10 2.38
N ASP A 680 21.82 -55.09 1.66
CA ASP A 680 20.45 -54.52 1.70
C ASP A 680 19.96 -53.53 2.78
N GLN A 681 19.08 -52.66 2.27
CA GLN A 681 18.05 -51.83 2.92
C GLN A 681 18.47 -50.60 3.74
N ASP A 682 18.28 -49.45 3.10
CA ASP A 682 17.30 -48.43 3.53
C ASP A 682 16.72 -48.62 4.95
N ASP A 683 16.97 -47.70 5.87
CA ASP A 683 16.00 -46.60 6.04
C ASP A 683 16.53 -45.38 6.81
N LYS A 684 15.75 -44.32 6.69
CA LYS A 684 15.81 -42.99 7.33
C LYS A 684 15.87 -43.04 8.86
N TYR A 685 16.33 -41.96 9.49
CA TYR A 685 15.42 -40.92 10.03
C TYR A 685 16.08 -39.53 10.06
#